data_AF-A0A1D5RJN0-F1
#
_entry.id   AF-A0A1D5RJN0-F1
#
_cell.length_a   1.000
_cell.length_b   1.000
_cell.length_c   1.000
_cell.angle_alpha   90.00
_cell.angle_beta   90.00
_cell.angle_gamma   90.00
#
_symmetry.space_group_name_H-M   'P 1'
#
loop_
_entity.id
_entity.type
_entity.pdbx_description
1 polymer ?
#
loop_
_entity_poly.entity_id
_entity_poly.type
_entity_poly.pdbx_seq_one_letter_code
_entity_poly.pdbx_strand_id
1 'polypeptide(L)'
;MALCRDFLCVSEDLRLSLPAPCPPPAGFVSCPTPPGLGRFRGGWGRHVPGGSLSVPVGPSAPRRPRRALGMPRAFLYKAAPLGPGAVPLPPPSPLHPARSESAHHARPAATAARYPGSGPAPGEPGRGAAGAGVAGTRTPRARAPRRDPRRYTPHPRDLAPPTPPALEGQSRAGTLGQEGPVSALGQEPLGLGSRNPSPSSGWGWGGLGLSLQGQVLATSPLPKSRGWKARQGPGCPDSFVSLSLCLCHQSFSHSTHEMLSLDPSGPEWDCPLGSKDLEDEGPWGGGSGLPPTGCFPGSWRQDVGLDCKGSPEGTEARAWTVYYYSLLQSCLQQAGLPETQDRSQAPRTGCPGAEVTLCVLGSPSTFLPVLLEGGVQSPGNMLLCLSPAWLMKVPAPGQPGEAALLVSKAVSFHPGGLTFLDDFVPPRRATYFLAGLGLGPSRGREAAELARDLTCPTGASAELARLLEDRLLTRQLLAQQGGVAVPATLAFTYKPPGLLRGGDSSPGLRLVELSGKEGQETLVREEVEAFLRSEALGDVLQVAVKLSGWRWRGRQALHLHPRAELGAVVNTVLALLEKLEEEESVLVEAVYPPVQLPCSDGPSPGPGLAVRICAVVCRTQGDRPLLSKVVCGVGRGDRPLRHHNSLPRTLEVALAQCGLGEEAQVAAVRQRVKAAAEAALTAMLALEAGLSAEQRGGRRAHTDFLGVDFALTAAGGMLTPVALELNGGLCLEACGALEGLWAAPRLGPAAAEAAAAPLVETMLRRSARCLMEGKQLLVVGAGGVSKKFVWEAARDYGLQLHLVESDPNHFASQLVQTFIHFDMTEHRRDEENARLLAELVRARGLKLDGCFSYWDDCLVLTALLCQELGLPCSPPAAMRLAKKKSLTQLHLLRHHGPPWPAPSLHAVPCCPLESEADVERAVHQVPLPGVMKLEFGAGAVGVRLVEDAPQCHEHFSRITRDLQGEADHPGIGLGWGNAMLLMEFVEGTEHDVDLVLFGGRLLAAFVSDNGPTRLPGFTETAACMPTGLASEQEAQMVQAAFRCCLGCGLLDGVFNVELKLTGAGPRLIEINPRMGGFYLRDWILELYGVDLLLAAVMVACGLRPALPTRPRARGHLVGVMCLVSQHLQALSSTASRETLQALHDRGLLRLNLLEEALVPGEYEEPYCSVACAGSSPTEARLRLLGLCQGLGIDGPSYPVAHFLSHFK
;
A
#
# COMPACT_ATOMS: atom_id res chain seq x y z
N MET A 1 -29.41 -16.80 24.81
CA MET A 1 -30.37 -17.57 23.98
C MET A 1 -29.75 -17.75 22.60
N ALA A 2 -30.10 -18.81 21.87
CA ALA A 2 -29.44 -19.16 20.60
C ALA A 2 -30.41 -19.06 19.41
N LEU A 3 -30.07 -18.20 18.45
CA LEU A 3 -30.49 -18.17 17.02
C LEU A 3 -30.09 -16.80 16.41
N CYS A 4 -28.78 -16.53 16.35
CA CYS A 4 -28.19 -15.37 15.66
C CYS A 4 -26.66 -15.50 15.66
N ARG A 5 -26.11 -16.52 14.98
CA ARG A 5 -24.65 -16.75 14.95
C ARG A 5 -24.06 -17.22 13.61
N ASP A 6 -24.89 -17.59 12.64
CA ASP A 6 -24.47 -18.27 11.41
C ASP A 6 -24.77 -17.43 10.16
N PHE A 7 -24.07 -16.30 9.98
CA PHE A 7 -24.06 -15.55 8.70
C PHE A 7 -22.82 -14.65 8.52
N LEU A 8 -21.61 -15.17 8.79
CA LEU A 8 -20.36 -14.47 8.43
C LEU A 8 -19.12 -15.39 8.34
N CYS A 9 -19.25 -16.57 7.74
CA CYS A 9 -18.12 -17.48 7.41
C CYS A 9 -18.45 -18.34 6.17
N VAL A 10 -18.01 -17.91 4.98
CA VAL A 10 -18.04 -18.75 3.75
C VAL A 10 -16.80 -18.49 2.90
N SER A 11 -15.70 -19.16 3.24
CA SER A 11 -14.63 -19.50 2.28
C SER A 11 -13.77 -20.64 2.84
N GLU A 12 -13.27 -21.48 1.94
CA GLU A 12 -12.28 -22.55 2.20
C GLU A 12 -12.80 -23.86 2.81
N ASP A 13 -13.57 -24.61 2.02
CA ASP A 13 -13.11 -25.96 1.63
C ASP A 13 -13.75 -26.44 0.31
N LEU A 14 -12.96 -26.94 -0.64
CA LEU A 14 -13.46 -27.51 -1.90
C LEU A 14 -12.43 -28.48 -2.52
N ARG A 15 -12.17 -29.58 -1.83
CA ARG A 15 -11.33 -30.67 -2.36
C ARG A 15 -12.09 -31.50 -3.41
N LEU A 16 -11.53 -31.53 -4.62
CA LEU A 16 -11.92 -32.48 -5.67
C LEU A 16 -11.93 -33.91 -5.13
N SER A 17 -13.04 -34.63 -5.30
CA SER A 17 -13.17 -36.04 -4.93
C SER A 17 -14.04 -36.79 -5.94
N LEU A 18 -13.50 -37.89 -6.47
CA LEU A 18 -14.19 -38.85 -7.35
C LEU A 18 -14.07 -40.28 -6.76
N PRO A 19 -14.99 -41.21 -7.08
CA PRO A 19 -15.51 -42.13 -6.06
C PRO A 19 -15.09 -43.60 -6.19
N ALA A 20 -14.99 -44.28 -5.04
CA ALA A 20 -15.06 -45.74 -4.86
C ALA A 20 -15.35 -46.07 -3.36
N PRO A 21 -15.65 -47.33 -2.97
CA PRO A 21 -16.97 -47.95 -3.17
C PRO A 21 -17.60 -48.50 -1.86
N CYS A 22 -18.87 -48.94 -1.91
CA CYS A 22 -19.61 -49.44 -0.73
C CYS A 22 -19.28 -50.89 -0.33
N PRO A 23 -19.25 -51.20 0.99
CA PRO A 23 -19.47 -52.55 1.53
C PRO A 23 -20.76 -52.65 2.40
N PRO A 24 -21.47 -53.80 2.42
CA PRO A 24 -22.60 -54.11 3.33
C PRO A 24 -22.22 -55.19 4.39
N PRO A 25 -23.15 -55.75 5.21
CA PRO A 25 -23.98 -55.10 6.24
C PRO A 25 -23.98 -55.87 7.61
N ALA A 26 -24.92 -55.52 8.52
CA ALA A 26 -25.34 -56.19 9.78
C ALA A 26 -24.48 -56.00 11.06
N GLY A 27 -25.07 -56.00 12.28
CA GLY A 27 -26.50 -55.94 12.60
C GLY A 27 -26.92 -56.04 14.09
N PHE A 28 -28.10 -55.46 14.39
CA PHE A 28 -29.17 -55.84 15.35
C PHE A 28 -28.96 -56.11 16.88
N VAL A 29 -29.97 -55.63 17.65
CA VAL A 29 -30.39 -56.04 19.04
C VAL A 29 -29.45 -55.57 20.19
N SER A 30 -29.89 -55.15 21.40
CA SER A 30 -31.20 -55.19 22.12
C SER A 30 -31.52 -53.92 22.96
N CYS A 31 -32.81 -53.64 23.21
CA CYS A 31 -33.31 -52.81 24.33
C CYS A 31 -33.67 -53.69 25.56
N PRO A 32 -33.95 -53.12 26.76
CA PRO A 32 -35.33 -52.70 27.06
C PRO A 32 -35.49 -51.40 27.91
N THR A 33 -36.75 -50.98 28.08
CA THR A 33 -37.30 -49.80 28.82
C THR A 33 -38.14 -50.26 30.04
N PRO A 34 -39.04 -49.49 30.71
CA PRO A 34 -39.29 -48.02 30.88
C PRO A 34 -39.18 -47.65 32.41
N PRO A 35 -39.88 -46.66 33.05
CA PRO A 35 -40.60 -45.43 32.64
C PRO A 35 -39.84 -44.16 33.17
N GLY A 36 -40.33 -43.10 33.85
CA GLY A 36 -41.66 -42.62 34.33
C GLY A 36 -41.52 -41.55 35.45
N LEU A 37 -42.53 -40.76 35.88
CA LEU A 37 -43.84 -40.45 35.26
C LEU A 37 -44.52 -39.18 35.88
N GLY A 38 -44.88 -38.17 35.06
CA GLY A 38 -45.96 -37.19 35.32
C GLY A 38 -45.57 -35.77 35.77
N ARG A 39 -46.44 -34.74 35.80
CA ARG A 39 -47.86 -34.51 35.38
C ARG A 39 -48.19 -32.99 35.62
N PHE A 40 -49.16 -32.25 35.04
CA PHE A 40 -50.10 -32.37 33.89
C PHE A 40 -50.83 -31.00 33.63
N ARG A 41 -51.73 -30.92 32.62
CA ARG A 41 -52.66 -29.80 32.22
C ARG A 41 -52.07 -28.64 31.38
N GLY A 42 -52.76 -28.03 30.38
CA GLY A 42 -53.84 -28.54 29.50
C GLY A 42 -55.12 -27.67 29.33
N GLY A 43 -55.46 -27.30 28.06
CA GLY A 43 -56.80 -26.81 27.61
C GLY A 43 -56.79 -25.60 26.64
N TRP A 44 -57.75 -25.33 25.72
CA TRP A 44 -58.52 -26.20 24.77
C TRP A 44 -59.40 -25.37 23.76
N GLY A 45 -59.64 -25.89 22.54
CA GLY A 45 -60.71 -25.45 21.58
C GLY A 45 -60.33 -24.44 20.47
N ARG A 46 -61.08 -24.27 19.35
CA ARG A 46 -62.23 -25.03 18.76
C ARG A 46 -62.59 -24.54 17.30
N HIS A 47 -63.34 -25.34 16.53
CA HIS A 47 -64.11 -25.07 15.27
C HIS A 47 -63.57 -25.44 13.85
N VAL A 48 -64.56 -25.68 12.95
CA VAL A 48 -64.65 -26.35 11.61
C VAL A 48 -65.97 -25.83 10.97
N PRO A 49 -66.18 -25.55 9.64
CA PRO A 49 -66.08 -26.45 8.44
C PRO A 49 -65.45 -25.78 7.18
N GLY A 50 -65.40 -26.32 5.93
CA GLY A 50 -65.79 -27.58 5.24
C GLY A 50 -65.52 -27.41 3.70
N GLY A 51 -65.64 -28.36 2.75
CA GLY A 51 -65.92 -29.80 2.73
C GLY A 51 -66.11 -30.33 1.27
N SER A 52 -66.29 -31.66 1.07
CA SER A 52 -66.76 -32.37 -0.18
C SER A 52 -65.83 -32.42 -1.44
N LEU A 53 -65.84 -33.42 -2.35
CA LEU A 53 -66.49 -34.77 -2.41
C LEU A 53 -65.86 -35.74 -3.47
N SER A 54 -65.85 -37.05 -3.17
CA SER A 54 -66.01 -38.24 -4.08
C SER A 54 -64.92 -38.77 -5.06
N VAL A 55 -64.94 -40.11 -5.23
CA VAL A 55 -64.02 -41.11 -5.87
C VAL A 55 -64.81 -42.45 -6.00
N PRO A 56 -64.52 -43.52 -6.80
CA PRO A 56 -63.42 -43.87 -7.76
C PRO A 56 -63.91 -44.28 -9.18
N VAL A 57 -63.07 -44.98 -10.01
CA VAL A 57 -63.39 -46.22 -10.79
C VAL A 57 -62.09 -46.84 -11.42
N GLY A 58 -62.04 -48.16 -11.62
CA GLY A 58 -60.97 -48.92 -12.34
C GLY A 58 -61.59 -49.99 -13.29
N PRO A 59 -60.99 -51.17 -13.58
CA PRO A 59 -59.65 -51.72 -13.27
C PRO A 59 -59.02 -52.54 -14.44
N SER A 60 -58.18 -53.56 -14.14
CA SER A 60 -57.81 -54.77 -14.94
C SER A 60 -56.43 -54.82 -15.68
N ALA A 61 -56.02 -56.05 -16.03
CA ALA A 61 -54.70 -56.49 -16.55
C ALA A 61 -54.91 -57.84 -17.33
N PRO A 62 -53.94 -58.78 -17.53
CA PRO A 62 -52.47 -58.76 -17.68
C PRO A 62 -51.95 -59.55 -18.93
N ARG A 63 -50.63 -59.65 -19.19
CA ARG A 63 -49.83 -60.89 -19.50
C ARG A 63 -48.48 -60.67 -20.24
N ARG A 64 -47.60 -61.70 -20.15
CA ARG A 64 -46.34 -61.97 -20.91
C ARG A 64 -46.67 -62.87 -22.16
N PRO A 65 -45.75 -63.46 -23.00
CA PRO A 65 -44.27 -63.53 -22.93
C PRO A 65 -43.41 -63.56 -24.25
N ARG A 66 -42.08 -63.41 -24.06
CA ARG A 66 -40.92 -64.10 -24.73
C ARG A 66 -40.82 -64.32 -26.26
N ARG A 67 -39.61 -63.99 -26.76
CA ARG A 67 -38.77 -64.54 -27.88
C ARG A 67 -38.44 -63.48 -28.95
N ALA A 68 -37.34 -63.57 -29.73
CA ALA A 68 -35.99 -64.14 -29.53
C ALA A 68 -35.11 -63.77 -30.75
N LEU A 69 -33.78 -63.71 -30.59
CA LEU A 69 -32.74 -63.52 -31.64
C LEU A 69 -32.75 -62.12 -32.33
N GLY A 70 -31.61 -61.57 -32.78
CA GLY A 70 -30.23 -62.05 -32.64
C GLY A 70 -29.16 -60.98 -32.99
N MET A 71 -27.94 -61.23 -32.51
CA MET A 71 -26.67 -60.60 -32.99
C MET A 71 -26.31 -61.13 -34.40
N PRO A 72 -25.43 -60.49 -35.21
CA PRO A 72 -24.06 -59.99 -34.89
C PRO A 72 -23.68 -58.63 -35.54
N ARG A 73 -22.46 -58.04 -35.48
CA ARG A 73 -21.17 -58.20 -34.74
C ARG A 73 -20.52 -56.79 -34.65
N ALA A 74 -19.85 -56.40 -33.55
CA ALA A 74 -18.38 -56.36 -33.33
C ALA A 74 -17.55 -55.60 -34.40
N PHE A 75 -16.49 -54.83 -34.09
CA PHE A 75 -15.57 -54.77 -32.92
C PHE A 75 -15.33 -53.29 -32.49
N LEU A 76 -14.88 -52.85 -31.28
CA LEU A 76 -14.04 -53.39 -30.18
C LEU A 76 -12.51 -53.39 -30.46
N TYR A 77 -11.58 -53.13 -29.53
CA TYR A 77 -11.64 -52.93 -28.06
C TYR A 77 -10.49 -51.99 -27.56
N LYS A 78 -10.61 -51.41 -26.36
CA LYS A 78 -9.48 -50.94 -25.50
C LYS A 78 -8.97 -52.09 -24.60
N ALA A 79 -7.69 -52.13 -24.22
CA ALA A 79 -7.20 -52.66 -22.92
C ALA A 79 -5.66 -52.43 -22.72
N ALA A 80 -5.17 -52.64 -21.49
CA ALA A 80 -3.75 -52.67 -21.12
C ALA A 80 -3.42 -53.93 -20.26
N PRO A 81 -2.77 -53.85 -19.08
CA PRO A 81 -1.32 -54.07 -18.82
C PRO A 81 -1.01 -55.36 -18.00
N LEU A 82 0.27 -55.64 -17.67
CA LEU A 82 0.79 -56.23 -16.39
C LEU A 82 2.31 -56.60 -16.44
N GLY A 83 2.97 -56.83 -15.29
CA GLY A 83 4.34 -57.40 -15.12
C GLY A 83 4.32 -58.89 -14.67
N PRO A 84 5.36 -59.49 -14.01
CA PRO A 84 6.58 -58.92 -13.36
C PRO A 84 7.92 -59.75 -13.54
N GLY A 85 9.02 -59.41 -12.82
CA GLY A 85 9.94 -60.43 -12.24
C GLY A 85 11.49 -60.34 -12.36
N ALA A 86 12.19 -60.37 -11.21
CA ALA A 86 13.47 -61.06 -10.89
C ALA A 86 14.86 -60.63 -11.50
N VAL A 87 15.93 -61.20 -10.90
CA VAL A 87 17.41 -61.00 -11.01
C VAL A 87 18.11 -62.13 -10.18
N PRO A 88 19.47 -62.30 -10.02
CA PRO A 88 20.68 -61.53 -10.44
C PRO A 88 21.85 -62.40 -11.02
N LEU A 89 23.10 -61.92 -10.92
CA LEU A 89 24.45 -62.59 -10.91
C LEU A 89 25.37 -62.53 -12.18
N PRO A 90 26.72 -62.63 -12.03
CA PRO A 90 27.76 -62.20 -13.02
C PRO A 90 28.80 -63.33 -13.37
N PRO A 91 30.01 -63.10 -13.95
CA PRO A 91 30.65 -61.91 -14.57
C PRO A 91 30.89 -62.12 -16.10
N PRO A 92 32.08 -62.37 -16.75
CA PRO A 92 33.49 -62.51 -16.34
C PRO A 92 34.44 -61.43 -16.98
N SER A 93 35.65 -61.81 -17.42
CA SER A 93 36.72 -61.04 -18.11
C SER A 93 37.62 -62.07 -18.88
N PRO A 94 38.78 -61.78 -19.55
CA PRO A 94 39.55 -60.53 -19.70
C PRO A 94 40.17 -60.25 -21.10
N LEU A 95 40.83 -59.09 -21.29
CA LEU A 95 42.27 -58.97 -21.69
C LEU A 95 42.69 -57.51 -22.01
N HIS A 96 44.00 -57.25 -21.95
CA HIS A 96 44.67 -55.92 -22.06
C HIS A 96 45.74 -55.96 -23.18
N PRO A 97 46.28 -54.81 -23.65
CA PRO A 97 47.27 -54.01 -22.90
C PRO A 97 46.94 -52.50 -22.87
N ALA A 98 47.92 -51.65 -22.52
CA ALA A 98 47.79 -50.20 -22.30
C ALA A 98 49.15 -49.48 -22.49
N ARG A 99 49.22 -48.17 -22.08
CA ARG A 99 50.39 -47.25 -22.01
C ARG A 99 50.70 -46.44 -23.31
N SER A 100 51.19 -45.19 -23.27
CA SER A 100 51.38 -44.21 -22.16
C SER A 100 51.67 -42.77 -22.65
N GLU A 101 51.45 -41.79 -21.75
CA GLU A 101 52.26 -40.56 -21.52
C GLU A 101 52.40 -39.37 -22.52
N SER A 102 51.97 -38.20 -22.01
CA SER A 102 52.66 -36.87 -21.97
C SER A 102 53.14 -36.07 -23.20
N ALA A 103 52.60 -34.84 -23.30
CA ALA A 103 53.31 -33.53 -23.31
C ALA A 103 54.17 -33.03 -24.51
N HIS A 104 54.38 -31.70 -24.52
CA HIS A 104 55.12 -30.86 -25.47
C HIS A 104 56.53 -31.39 -25.86
N HIS A 105 57.00 -31.27 -27.11
CA HIS A 105 57.37 -30.00 -27.76
C HIS A 105 57.57 -30.13 -29.30
N ALA A 106 57.77 -29.00 -29.99
CA ALA A 106 57.89 -28.89 -31.46
C ALA A 106 59.31 -28.57 -31.99
N ARG A 107 59.58 -28.92 -33.26
CA ARG A 107 60.70 -28.48 -34.14
C ARG A 107 60.57 -29.16 -35.53
N PRO A 108 61.30 -28.75 -36.59
CA PRO A 108 61.76 -27.41 -37.03
C PRO A 108 61.13 -27.08 -38.43
N ALA A 109 61.52 -26.13 -39.30
CA ALA A 109 62.60 -25.12 -39.39
C ALA A 109 62.07 -23.92 -40.25
N ALA A 110 62.33 -22.63 -39.97
CA ALA A 110 63.57 -21.84 -40.19
C ALA A 110 63.76 -21.33 -41.65
N THR A 111 64.27 -20.13 -42.01
CA THR A 111 64.68 -18.82 -41.37
C THR A 111 65.09 -17.87 -42.53
N ALA A 112 65.25 -16.53 -42.49
CA ALA A 112 64.87 -15.38 -41.62
C ALA A 112 65.36 -14.05 -42.28
N ALA A 113 65.33 -12.90 -41.56
CA ALA A 113 65.93 -11.57 -41.91
C ALA A 113 65.20 -10.72 -42.99
N ARG A 114 65.25 -9.35 -43.04
CA ARG A 114 65.74 -8.26 -42.13
C ARG A 114 65.08 -6.89 -42.52
N TYR A 115 65.32 -5.85 -41.70
CA TYR A 115 65.11 -4.37 -41.82
C TYR A 115 65.38 -3.71 -43.22
N PRO A 116 65.09 -2.39 -43.48
CA PRO A 116 63.95 -1.49 -43.10
C PRO A 116 63.54 -0.37 -44.13
N GLY A 117 62.44 0.36 -43.88
CA GLY A 117 62.37 1.85 -44.01
C GLY A 117 61.86 2.59 -45.29
N SER A 118 61.09 3.69 -45.06
CA SER A 118 60.82 4.87 -45.94
C SER A 118 60.05 4.74 -47.29
N GLY A 119 59.41 5.85 -47.74
CA GLY A 119 58.65 5.99 -49.01
C GLY A 119 59.47 6.52 -50.20
N PRO A 120 58.85 6.85 -51.37
CA PRO A 120 58.21 8.18 -51.55
C PRO A 120 57.02 8.22 -52.57
N ALA A 121 56.63 9.44 -53.02
CA ALA A 121 55.67 9.76 -54.10
C ALA A 121 56.36 9.75 -55.51
N PRO A 122 55.85 10.26 -56.68
CA PRO A 122 54.70 11.17 -56.96
C PRO A 122 53.84 10.84 -58.23
N GLY A 123 52.92 11.75 -58.65
CA GLY A 123 52.50 11.87 -60.07
C GLY A 123 51.02 12.19 -60.40
N GLU A 124 50.77 13.31 -61.10
CA GLU A 124 49.56 13.66 -61.90
C GLU A 124 49.83 13.32 -63.42
N PRO A 125 49.01 13.61 -64.49
CA PRO A 125 47.81 14.48 -64.63
C PRO A 125 46.64 14.03 -65.60
N GLY A 126 45.51 14.78 -65.62
CA GLY A 126 45.02 15.45 -66.87
C GLY A 126 43.91 14.91 -67.83
N ARG A 127 42.76 15.65 -67.89
CA ARG A 127 41.88 16.04 -69.06
C ARG A 127 40.94 15.06 -69.84
N GLY A 128 39.63 15.41 -69.92
CA GLY A 128 39.05 16.06 -71.13
C GLY A 128 37.79 15.51 -71.88
N ALA A 129 36.70 16.32 -71.96
CA ALA A 129 35.60 16.38 -72.99
C ALA A 129 34.62 15.17 -73.16
N ALA A 130 33.38 15.25 -73.73
CA ALA A 130 32.32 16.27 -74.00
C ALA A 130 31.05 15.50 -74.56
N GLY A 131 29.83 16.02 -74.83
CA GLY A 131 29.13 17.33 -74.71
C GLY A 131 27.75 17.35 -75.45
N ALA A 132 26.95 18.42 -75.29
CA ALA A 132 25.60 18.73 -75.90
C ALA A 132 24.38 17.87 -75.46
N GLY A 133 23.15 18.39 -75.27
CA GLY A 133 22.52 19.74 -75.36
C GLY A 133 20.96 19.58 -75.33
N VAL A 134 20.01 20.54 -75.44
CA VAL A 134 19.83 22.03 -75.52
C VAL A 134 18.30 22.28 -75.21
N ALA A 135 17.72 23.33 -74.61
CA ALA A 135 18.16 24.60 -73.98
C ALA A 135 17.75 24.64 -72.46
N GLY A 136 16.88 25.47 -71.84
CA GLY A 136 16.05 26.68 -72.15
C GLY A 136 14.68 26.61 -71.42
N THR A 137 13.87 27.64 -71.10
CA THR A 137 13.90 29.13 -71.00
C THR A 137 12.52 29.56 -70.45
N ARG A 138 12.19 30.64 -69.69
CA ARG A 138 12.78 31.90 -69.13
C ARG A 138 11.91 32.26 -67.87
N THR A 139 12.38 32.49 -66.63
CA THR A 139 13.12 33.63 -65.96
C THR A 139 12.27 34.89 -65.64
N PRO A 140 12.49 35.62 -64.50
CA PRO A 140 13.81 35.79 -63.80
C PRO A 140 13.90 35.93 -62.25
N ARG A 141 15.05 35.45 -61.69
CA ARG A 141 15.84 35.96 -60.50
C ARG A 141 15.28 35.83 -59.06
N ALA A 142 16.07 35.60 -57.98
CA ALA A 142 17.52 35.26 -57.83
C ALA A 142 17.95 34.76 -56.39
N ARG A 143 19.03 33.92 -56.32
CA ARG A 143 19.99 33.60 -55.19
C ARG A 143 19.44 33.18 -53.79
N ALA A 144 19.79 32.08 -53.07
CA ALA A 144 20.91 31.09 -52.99
C ALA A 144 22.20 31.54 -52.22
N PRO A 145 23.07 30.68 -51.58
CA PRO A 145 23.14 29.17 -51.58
C PRO A 145 23.68 28.38 -50.31
N ARG A 146 23.57 27.01 -50.31
CA ARG A 146 24.42 25.95 -49.64
C ARG A 146 24.32 25.75 -48.08
N ARG A 147 24.72 24.62 -47.44
CA ARG A 147 25.80 23.61 -47.69
C ARG A 147 25.47 22.13 -47.31
N ASP A 148 26.48 21.27 -47.07
CA ASP A 148 26.52 19.78 -47.23
C ASP A 148 27.06 19.02 -45.96
N PRO A 149 26.65 17.76 -45.63
CA PRO A 149 27.05 17.06 -44.38
C PRO A 149 27.95 15.81 -44.54
N ARG A 150 28.97 15.61 -43.67
CA ARG A 150 29.76 14.33 -43.59
C ARG A 150 30.37 13.99 -42.21
N ARG A 151 30.12 12.75 -41.77
CA ARG A 151 30.96 11.77 -41.00
C ARG A 151 31.84 12.21 -39.79
N TYR A 152 31.80 11.40 -38.72
CA TYR A 152 33.01 10.79 -38.09
C TYR A 152 32.67 9.49 -37.33
N THR A 153 33.69 8.71 -36.94
CA THR A 153 33.64 7.40 -36.24
C THR A 153 34.70 7.32 -35.11
N PRO A 154 34.63 6.37 -34.15
CA PRO A 154 34.89 6.67 -32.72
C PRO A 154 36.24 6.22 -32.09
N HIS A 155 36.40 6.61 -30.80
CA HIS A 155 37.34 6.14 -29.76
C HIS A 155 38.81 6.65 -29.81
N PRO A 156 39.59 6.62 -28.69
CA PRO A 156 39.28 6.18 -27.31
C PRO A 156 39.67 7.14 -26.14
N ARG A 157 39.17 6.80 -24.93
CA ARG A 157 39.83 6.87 -23.58
C ARG A 157 40.03 8.17 -22.75
N ASP A 158 39.78 7.96 -21.45
CA ASP A 158 40.50 8.38 -20.23
C ASP A 158 40.36 9.79 -19.56
N LEU A 159 39.98 9.69 -18.26
CA LEU A 159 40.42 10.44 -17.07
C LEU A 159 39.93 11.87 -16.72
N ALA A 160 39.13 11.90 -15.64
CA ALA A 160 39.21 12.76 -14.45
C ALA A 160 38.71 14.24 -14.49
N PRO A 161 38.10 14.75 -13.39
CA PRO A 161 37.63 16.14 -13.26
C PRO A 161 38.60 17.04 -12.45
N PRO A 162 38.49 18.39 -12.59
CA PRO A 162 39.06 19.34 -11.64
C PRO A 162 38.00 20.14 -10.83
N THR A 163 38.43 20.58 -9.66
CA THR A 163 37.74 21.35 -8.60
C THR A 163 37.35 22.79 -8.95
N PRO A 164 36.42 23.43 -8.18
CA PRO A 164 36.14 24.86 -8.26
C PRO A 164 37.20 25.73 -7.53
N PRO A 165 37.35 27.02 -7.88
CA PRO A 165 38.18 27.98 -7.15
C PRO A 165 37.40 28.73 -6.04
N ALA A 166 38.12 29.40 -5.13
CA ALA A 166 37.54 30.23 -4.07
C ALA A 166 38.37 31.50 -3.79
N LEU A 167 37.71 32.52 -3.24
CA LEU A 167 38.22 33.67 -2.46
C LEU A 167 39.23 34.66 -3.08
N GLU A 168 38.74 35.87 -3.37
CA GLU A 168 39.36 37.21 -3.19
C GLU A 168 38.19 38.24 -3.17
N GLY A 169 38.21 39.44 -2.59
CA GLY A 169 39.18 40.20 -1.78
C GLY A 169 38.47 41.43 -1.13
N GLN A 170 39.12 42.23 -0.27
CA GLN A 170 38.43 43.21 0.61
C GLN A 170 38.57 44.72 0.23
N SER A 171 37.53 45.49 0.59
CA SER A 171 37.55 46.86 1.18
C SER A 171 37.54 48.18 0.34
N ARG A 172 36.49 48.99 0.63
CA ARG A 172 36.40 50.47 0.86
C ARG A 172 37.22 51.52 0.06
N ALA A 173 36.51 52.35 -0.73
CA ALA A 173 36.52 53.84 -0.79
C ALA A 173 35.60 54.34 -1.95
N GLY A 174 35.02 55.56 -2.03
CA GLY A 174 34.82 56.64 -1.06
C GLY A 174 34.33 57.99 -1.69
N THR A 175 33.29 58.62 -1.11
CA THR A 175 32.93 60.08 -1.12
C THR A 175 32.69 60.92 -2.41
N LEU A 176 31.67 61.81 -2.31
CA LEU A 176 31.38 63.06 -3.09
C LEU A 176 30.92 62.93 -4.57
N GLY A 177 30.06 63.81 -5.13
CA GLY A 177 29.17 64.83 -4.53
C GLY A 177 28.64 65.94 -5.50
N GLN A 178 27.33 66.28 -5.41
CA GLN A 178 26.64 67.49 -5.97
C GLN A 178 26.63 67.69 -7.51
N GLU A 179 25.82 68.55 -8.17
CA GLU A 179 24.86 69.62 -7.78
C GLU A 179 23.42 69.41 -8.38
N GLY A 180 22.49 70.38 -8.18
CA GLY A 180 21.05 70.32 -8.55
C GLY A 180 20.68 70.92 -9.93
N PRO A 181 19.50 71.59 -10.11
CA PRO A 181 18.86 72.49 -9.13
C PRO A 181 17.31 72.42 -8.97
N VAL A 182 16.82 72.95 -7.82
CA VAL A 182 15.71 73.94 -7.62
C VAL A 182 14.40 73.77 -8.43
N SER A 183 13.18 73.78 -7.85
CA SER A 183 12.65 73.85 -6.46
C SER A 183 11.10 73.61 -6.52
N ALA A 184 10.20 73.81 -5.53
CA ALA A 184 10.22 74.37 -4.17
C ALA A 184 9.06 73.80 -3.31
N LEU A 185 9.02 74.14 -2.01
CA LEU A 185 7.96 73.84 -1.02
C LEU A 185 7.80 72.33 -0.70
N GLY A 186 7.12 71.92 0.38
CA GLY A 186 6.56 72.67 1.52
C GLY A 186 5.22 72.06 1.98
N GLN A 187 4.83 72.09 3.27
CA GLN A 187 5.47 72.63 4.48
C GLN A 187 5.30 71.66 5.68
N GLU A 188 5.84 72.04 6.85
CA GLU A 188 6.03 71.19 8.03
C GLU A 188 4.85 71.10 9.02
N PRO A 189 4.87 70.14 9.98
CA PRO A 189 3.75 69.84 10.88
C PRO A 189 3.81 70.57 12.24
N LEU A 190 2.66 70.59 12.93
CA LEU A 190 2.51 70.91 14.35
C LEU A 190 1.50 69.96 15.02
N GLY A 191 1.59 69.79 16.34
CA GLY A 191 0.73 68.92 17.14
C GLY A 191 -0.01 69.65 18.28
N LEU A 192 -0.34 68.88 19.33
CA LEU A 192 -1.12 69.24 20.54
C LEU A 192 -2.65 69.30 20.36
N GLY A 193 -3.37 68.50 21.16
CA GLY A 193 -4.83 68.49 21.24
C GLY A 193 -5.33 67.28 22.03
N SER A 194 -5.68 67.45 23.31
CA SER A 194 -6.14 66.36 24.19
C SER A 194 -7.64 66.39 24.42
N ARG A 195 -8.28 65.20 24.50
CA ARG A 195 -9.16 64.75 25.62
C ARG A 195 -9.98 63.48 25.30
N ASN A 196 -10.27 62.73 26.36
CA ASN A 196 -11.33 61.71 26.51
C ASN A 196 -12.76 62.34 26.40
N PRO A 197 -13.89 61.59 26.34
CA PRO A 197 -14.07 60.17 26.70
C PRO A 197 -14.98 59.32 25.77
N SER A 198 -15.19 58.06 26.17
CA SER A 198 -16.32 57.17 25.83
C SER A 198 -17.56 57.47 26.72
N PRO A 199 -18.68 56.70 26.77
CA PRO A 199 -19.10 55.50 26.00
C PRO A 199 -20.61 55.46 25.58
N SER A 200 -21.06 54.29 25.09
CA SER A 200 -22.34 53.60 25.40
C SER A 200 -23.68 53.89 24.67
N SER A 201 -24.44 52.80 24.43
CA SER A 201 -25.88 52.66 24.08
C SER A 201 -26.38 53.22 22.72
N GLY A 202 -27.40 52.66 22.06
CA GLY A 202 -28.11 51.38 22.26
C GLY A 202 -29.63 51.43 21.95
N TRP A 203 -30.16 50.46 21.18
CA TRP A 203 -31.59 50.32 20.76
C TRP A 203 -32.09 51.48 19.84
N GLY A 204 -33.14 51.39 19.00
CA GLY A 204 -34.00 50.29 18.53
C GLY A 204 -35.27 50.82 17.80
N TRP A 205 -36.08 49.92 17.20
CA TRP A 205 -37.49 50.09 16.72
C TRP A 205 -37.87 50.78 15.38
N GLY A 206 -38.91 50.20 14.72
CA GLY A 206 -39.85 50.86 13.78
C GLY A 206 -39.50 50.84 12.26
N GLY A 207 -40.34 50.38 11.32
CA GLY A 207 -41.58 49.57 11.41
C GLY A 207 -42.89 50.27 11.03
N LEU A 208 -43.30 50.22 9.75
CA LEU A 208 -44.63 50.47 9.11
C LEU A 208 -44.41 50.67 7.58
N GLY A 209 -45.25 50.28 6.60
CA GLY A 209 -46.45 49.43 6.59
C GLY A 209 -47.68 50.07 5.90
N LEU A 210 -48.18 49.53 4.76
CA LEU A 210 -49.59 49.58 4.26
C LEU A 210 -49.81 48.85 2.91
N SER A 211 -51.05 48.78 2.39
CA SER A 211 -51.54 47.79 1.39
C SER A 211 -52.73 48.28 0.51
N LEU A 212 -53.48 47.35 -0.14
CA LEU A 212 -54.71 47.49 -0.99
C LEU A 212 -54.43 47.76 -2.50
N GLN A 213 -55.25 47.37 -3.50
CA GLN A 213 -56.47 46.52 -3.62
C GLN A 213 -56.68 46.08 -5.11
N GLY A 214 -57.38 44.98 -5.44
CA GLY A 214 -57.72 44.66 -6.86
C GLY A 214 -58.49 43.35 -7.15
N GLN A 215 -59.51 43.42 -8.01
CA GLN A 215 -60.42 42.33 -8.50
C GLN A 215 -59.94 41.78 -9.89
N VAL A 216 -60.52 40.83 -10.67
CA VAL A 216 -61.72 39.94 -10.61
C VAL A 216 -61.66 38.81 -11.69
N LEU A 217 -62.34 37.66 -11.47
CA LEU A 217 -62.75 36.56 -12.42
C LEU A 217 -61.70 35.86 -13.36
N ALA A 218 -61.95 34.68 -13.96
CA ALA A 218 -62.45 33.38 -13.46
C ALA A 218 -62.50 32.31 -14.59
N THR A 219 -62.27 31.02 -14.27
CA THR A 219 -63.04 29.85 -14.77
C THR A 219 -62.68 28.56 -14.01
N SER A 220 -63.51 27.51 -14.14
CA SER A 220 -63.61 26.32 -13.25
C SER A 220 -63.72 25.01 -14.10
N PRO A 221 -63.94 23.77 -13.58
CA PRO A 221 -64.20 23.35 -12.19
C PRO A 221 -63.59 22.00 -11.66
N LEU A 222 -63.72 21.86 -10.33
CA LEU A 222 -63.66 20.66 -9.47
C LEU A 222 -64.48 19.43 -9.93
N PRO A 223 -64.13 18.18 -9.53
CA PRO A 223 -64.54 17.58 -8.22
C PRO A 223 -63.48 16.57 -7.64
N LYS A 224 -63.65 15.75 -6.58
CA LYS A 224 -64.70 15.52 -5.54
C LYS A 224 -64.02 15.20 -4.17
N SER A 225 -64.74 14.70 -3.14
CA SER A 225 -64.50 15.23 -1.77
C SER A 225 -65.06 14.46 -0.54
N ARG A 226 -64.45 14.71 0.65
CA ARG A 226 -64.98 14.74 2.06
C ARG A 226 -64.83 13.53 3.02
N GLY A 227 -64.22 13.83 4.20
CA GLY A 227 -64.90 13.87 5.51
C GLY A 227 -64.83 12.66 6.47
N TRP A 228 -65.23 12.73 7.77
CA TRP A 228 -65.31 13.85 8.75
C TRP A 228 -65.70 13.34 10.18
N LYS A 229 -65.63 14.20 11.22
CA LYS A 229 -66.15 14.06 12.63
C LYS A 229 -65.43 13.08 13.60
N ALA A 230 -65.46 13.25 14.94
CA ALA A 230 -65.83 14.39 15.82
C ALA A 230 -65.31 14.19 17.29
N ARG A 231 -65.44 15.24 18.14
CA ARG A 231 -65.09 15.30 19.59
C ARG A 231 -66.25 14.91 20.53
N GLN A 232 -65.94 14.62 21.81
CA GLN A 232 -66.56 15.26 23.00
C GLN A 232 -65.77 14.98 24.30
N GLY A 233 -66.06 15.74 25.38
CA GLY A 233 -65.59 15.54 26.79
C GLY A 233 -66.82 15.49 27.73
N PRO A 234 -66.78 15.91 29.03
CA PRO A 234 -65.69 16.49 29.85
C PRO A 234 -65.56 15.88 31.29
N GLY A 235 -64.69 16.40 32.17
CA GLY A 235 -64.72 16.12 33.63
C GLY A 235 -63.44 16.45 34.44
N CYS A 236 -63.60 16.86 35.71
CA CYS A 236 -62.59 17.12 36.77
C CYS A 236 -63.32 17.14 38.16
N PRO A 237 -62.67 17.11 39.36
CA PRO A 237 -61.25 17.39 39.70
C PRO A 237 -60.59 16.39 40.71
N ASP A 238 -59.57 16.86 41.44
CA ASP A 238 -59.02 16.42 42.76
C ASP A 238 -57.83 15.42 42.89
N SER A 239 -56.66 15.99 43.25
CA SER A 239 -55.83 15.73 44.44
C SER A 239 -55.03 14.42 44.68
N PHE A 240 -53.69 14.59 44.74
CA PHE A 240 -52.69 13.97 45.67
C PHE A 240 -52.54 12.44 45.84
N VAL A 241 -51.31 11.93 45.60
CA VAL A 241 -50.34 11.44 46.63
C VAL A 241 -49.07 10.86 45.95
N SER A 242 -47.92 10.89 46.64
CA SER A 242 -46.62 10.33 46.21
C SER A 242 -46.33 8.95 46.83
N LEU A 243 -45.68 8.06 46.08
CA LEU A 243 -44.84 6.94 46.57
C LEU A 243 -43.71 6.72 45.54
N SER A 244 -42.41 6.73 45.85
CA SER A 244 -41.63 6.17 46.96
C SER A 244 -41.43 4.65 46.87
N LEU A 245 -40.15 4.25 46.84
CA LEU A 245 -39.72 2.86 47.08
C LEU A 245 -40.16 2.43 48.49
N CYS A 246 -40.49 1.15 48.67
CA CYS A 246 -40.15 0.49 49.93
C CYS A 246 -39.92 -1.01 49.76
N LEU A 247 -39.09 -1.55 50.65
CA LEU A 247 -38.71 -2.97 50.71
C LEU A 247 -39.85 -3.84 51.24
N CYS A 248 -39.69 -5.15 51.10
CA CYS A 248 -40.21 -6.08 52.09
C CYS A 248 -39.08 -7.01 52.58
N HIS A 249 -38.76 -6.91 53.87
CA HIS A 249 -37.84 -7.81 54.57
C HIS A 249 -38.57 -9.11 54.93
N GLN A 250 -37.91 -10.25 54.83
CA GLN A 250 -38.07 -11.34 55.80
C GLN A 250 -36.71 -11.99 56.07
N SER A 251 -36.52 -12.45 57.31
CA SER A 251 -35.21 -12.81 57.87
C SER A 251 -35.35 -14.05 58.75
N PHE A 252 -34.40 -14.99 58.70
CA PHE A 252 -34.02 -16.00 59.73
C PHE A 252 -32.98 -16.95 59.07
N SER A 253 -31.94 -17.48 59.72
CA SER A 253 -31.45 -17.35 61.10
C SER A 253 -29.90 -17.48 61.17
N HIS A 254 -29.30 -17.24 62.35
CA HIS A 254 -27.84 -17.06 62.54
C HIS A 254 -27.03 -18.33 62.86
N SER A 255 -25.76 -18.31 62.44
CA SER A 255 -24.58 -18.61 63.28
C SER A 255 -23.35 -17.89 62.69
N THR A 256 -22.81 -16.79 63.24
CA THR A 256 -21.81 -16.73 64.35
C THR A 256 -20.56 -17.58 64.12
N HIS A 257 -19.32 -17.12 64.36
CA HIS A 257 -18.72 -15.78 64.51
C HIS A 257 -17.21 -16.02 64.69
N GLU A 258 -16.30 -15.32 64.01
CA GLU A 258 -14.97 -15.01 64.58
C GLU A 258 -14.26 -13.88 63.81
N MET A 259 -13.36 -13.17 64.51
CA MET A 259 -12.86 -11.85 64.13
C MET A 259 -11.61 -11.50 64.95
N LEU A 260 -10.51 -11.15 64.29
CA LEU A 260 -9.34 -10.38 64.80
C LEU A 260 -8.73 -9.70 63.55
N SER A 261 -8.64 -8.38 63.43
CA SER A 261 -7.92 -7.37 64.23
C SER A 261 -6.44 -7.21 63.81
N LEU A 262 -6.08 -5.96 63.51
CA LEU A 262 -4.70 -5.46 63.35
C LEU A 262 -4.66 -4.04 63.95
N ASP A 263 -4.22 -3.95 65.20
CA ASP A 263 -3.98 -2.68 65.89
C ASP A 263 -2.59 -2.09 65.55
N PRO A 264 -2.40 -0.76 65.58
CA PRO A 264 -1.13 -0.11 65.31
C PRO A 264 -0.30 0.14 66.58
N SER A 265 1.00 -0.15 66.53
CA SER A 265 1.98 0.33 67.52
C SER A 265 3.37 0.49 66.90
N GLY A 266 4.10 1.55 67.33
CA GLY A 266 5.47 1.84 66.89
C GLY A 266 6.55 1.03 67.65
N PRO A 267 7.84 1.42 67.60
CA PRO A 267 8.29 2.82 67.72
C PRO A 267 9.19 3.35 66.59
N GLU A 268 9.59 4.62 66.72
CA GLU A 268 10.49 5.36 65.82
C GLU A 268 11.94 4.84 65.87
N TRP A 269 12.66 5.00 64.75
CA TRP A 269 14.12 5.20 64.71
C TRP A 269 14.43 6.24 63.64
N ASP A 270 15.41 7.10 63.90
CA ASP A 270 15.54 8.41 63.26
C ASP A 270 16.85 8.56 62.43
N CYS A 271 16.76 9.23 61.28
CA CYS A 271 17.86 9.80 60.49
C CYS A 271 19.00 8.86 59.95
N PRO A 272 19.87 9.34 59.01
CA PRO A 272 19.72 10.40 58.02
C PRO A 272 20.09 9.95 56.58
N LEU A 273 20.12 10.91 55.65
CA LEU A 273 20.71 10.90 54.30
C LEU A 273 21.86 9.89 54.08
N GLY A 274 21.71 8.97 53.12
CA GLY A 274 22.77 8.08 52.65
C GLY A 274 22.55 7.62 51.20
N SER A 275 23.59 7.66 50.36
CA SER A 275 23.51 7.32 48.94
C SER A 275 23.68 5.81 48.69
N LYS A 276 22.59 5.14 48.27
CA LYS A 276 22.52 3.84 47.59
C LYS A 276 21.11 3.64 47.00
N ASP A 277 21.00 2.70 46.07
CA ASP A 277 19.81 2.28 45.27
C ASP A 277 19.79 2.75 43.80
N LEU A 278 20.81 2.34 43.03
CA LEU A 278 20.80 2.41 41.56
C LEU A 278 21.52 1.21 40.88
N GLU A 279 21.38 0.01 41.45
CA GLU A 279 21.85 -1.22 40.81
C GLU A 279 20.96 -2.41 41.22
N ASP A 280 19.95 -2.72 40.40
CA ASP A 280 19.32 -4.03 40.35
C ASP A 280 18.80 -4.27 38.92
N GLU A 281 18.98 -5.47 38.38
CA GLU A 281 18.89 -5.71 36.93
C GLU A 281 17.47 -6.08 36.46
N GLY A 282 17.16 -5.76 35.20
CA GLY A 282 16.13 -6.51 34.46
C GLY A 282 16.61 -7.96 34.23
N PRO A 283 15.74 -8.89 33.78
CA PRO A 283 16.00 -10.34 33.76
C PRO A 283 17.04 -10.82 32.70
N TRP A 284 17.98 -9.96 32.31
CA TRP A 284 19.08 -10.22 31.38
C TRP A 284 20.46 -10.13 32.06
N GLY A 285 20.50 -10.37 33.38
CA GLY A 285 21.75 -10.48 34.13
C GLY A 285 22.67 -11.55 33.57
N GLY A 286 23.97 -11.25 33.52
CA GLY A 286 24.95 -12.05 32.79
C GLY A 286 25.28 -13.39 33.47
N GLY A 287 25.33 -14.49 32.69
CA GLY A 287 25.91 -15.74 33.20
C GLY A 287 25.76 -16.99 32.34
N SER A 288 24.68 -17.14 31.57
CA SER A 288 24.46 -18.35 30.76
C SER A 288 23.88 -18.05 29.37
N GLY A 289 24.12 -18.96 28.41
CA GLY A 289 23.49 -18.94 27.09
C GLY A 289 22.05 -19.48 27.07
N LEU A 290 21.49 -19.86 28.22
CA LEU A 290 20.15 -20.43 28.32
C LEU A 290 19.09 -19.33 28.51
N PRO A 291 17.82 -19.57 28.10
CA PRO A 291 16.72 -18.68 28.40
C PRO A 291 16.44 -18.60 29.91
N PRO A 292 15.84 -17.49 30.39
CA PRO A 292 15.53 -17.31 31.81
C PRO A 292 14.57 -18.39 32.35
N THR A 293 14.83 -18.87 33.57
CA THR A 293 14.09 -19.96 34.21
C THR A 293 12.79 -19.46 34.84
N GLY A 294 11.71 -19.55 34.07
CA GLY A 294 10.36 -19.09 34.44
C GLY A 294 9.97 -17.80 33.70
N CYS A 295 8.68 -17.48 33.50
CA CYS A 295 7.44 -18.16 33.92
C CYS A 295 6.35 -17.97 32.84
N PHE A 296 5.70 -19.05 32.39
CA PHE A 296 4.49 -19.00 31.57
C PHE A 296 3.42 -19.95 32.14
N PRO A 297 2.33 -19.45 32.76
CA PRO A 297 1.34 -20.29 33.43
C PRO A 297 0.34 -20.90 32.42
N GLY A 298 0.58 -22.14 32.00
CA GLY A 298 -0.40 -22.90 31.20
C GLY A 298 -0.04 -24.37 31.01
N SER A 299 -1.06 -25.20 30.79
CA SER A 299 -0.95 -26.65 30.61
C SER A 299 -0.69 -27.04 29.15
N TRP A 300 0.34 -26.45 28.55
CA TRP A 300 0.73 -26.68 27.15
C TRP A 300 1.27 -28.11 26.96
N ARG A 301 0.94 -28.76 25.84
CA ARG A 301 1.40 -30.12 25.55
C ARG A 301 2.91 -30.15 25.32
N GLN A 302 3.64 -30.98 26.08
CA GLN A 302 5.08 -31.19 25.87
C GLN A 302 5.38 -32.05 24.63
N ASP A 303 4.37 -32.65 24.01
CA ASP A 303 4.49 -33.60 22.89
C ASP A 303 4.67 -32.93 21.50
N VAL A 304 4.80 -31.60 21.43
CA VAL A 304 4.86 -30.84 20.16
C VAL A 304 6.21 -31.03 19.45
N GLY A 305 6.17 -31.36 18.16
CA GLY A 305 7.35 -31.70 17.36
C GLY A 305 8.18 -30.50 16.91
N LEU A 306 8.90 -29.85 17.82
CA LEU A 306 9.70 -28.65 17.50
C LEU A 306 10.99 -28.93 16.69
N ASP A 307 11.57 -30.14 16.80
CA ASP A 307 12.80 -30.51 16.10
C ASP A 307 12.70 -30.46 14.56
N CYS A 308 13.79 -30.11 13.87
CA CYS A 308 13.84 -30.15 12.39
C CYS A 308 14.12 -31.57 11.86
N LYS A 309 13.31 -32.01 10.89
CA LYS A 309 13.44 -33.31 10.21
C LYS A 309 14.59 -33.30 9.17
N GLY A 310 15.82 -33.14 9.63
CA GLY A 310 17.03 -33.17 8.79
C GLY A 310 18.30 -32.65 9.44
N SER A 311 18.18 -31.80 10.47
CA SER A 311 19.28 -31.23 11.24
C SER A 311 18.89 -31.18 12.73
N PRO A 312 19.58 -31.92 13.62
CA PRO A 312 19.30 -31.86 15.05
C PRO A 312 19.75 -30.51 15.62
N GLU A 313 18.87 -29.82 16.36
CA GLU A 313 19.24 -28.61 17.08
C GLU A 313 20.16 -28.94 18.27
N GLY A 314 21.18 -28.11 18.49
CA GLY A 314 21.98 -28.18 19.71
C GLY A 314 21.14 -27.84 20.96
N THR A 315 21.51 -28.39 22.11
CA THR A 315 20.69 -28.32 23.35
C THR A 315 20.33 -26.88 23.78
N GLU A 316 21.25 -25.93 23.62
CA GLU A 316 20.99 -24.49 23.87
C GLU A 316 19.96 -23.92 22.88
N ALA A 317 20.14 -24.17 21.58
CA ALA A 317 19.21 -23.72 20.55
C ALA A 317 17.80 -24.28 20.78
N ARG A 318 17.68 -25.58 21.08
CA ARG A 318 16.42 -26.24 21.43
C ARG A 318 15.75 -25.60 22.64
N ALA A 319 16.50 -25.23 23.68
CA ALA A 319 15.97 -24.55 24.85
C ALA A 319 15.35 -23.18 24.48
N TRP A 320 16.01 -22.40 23.62
CA TRP A 320 15.45 -21.16 23.07
C TRP A 320 14.22 -21.40 22.17
N THR A 321 14.23 -22.45 21.34
CA THR A 321 13.07 -22.82 20.49
C THR A 321 11.85 -23.15 21.36
N VAL A 322 12.02 -23.89 22.45
CA VAL A 322 10.97 -24.16 23.45
C VAL A 322 10.52 -22.88 24.15
N TYR A 323 11.46 -22.04 24.64
CA TYR A 323 11.13 -20.77 25.30
C TYR A 323 10.29 -19.86 24.41
N TYR A 324 10.68 -19.67 23.14
CA TYR A 324 9.92 -18.83 22.21
C TYR A 324 8.59 -19.45 21.80
N TYR A 325 8.46 -20.79 21.74
CA TYR A 325 7.15 -21.42 21.57
C TYR A 325 6.22 -21.11 22.76
N SER A 326 6.72 -21.23 23.99
CA SER A 326 5.97 -20.93 25.22
C SER A 326 5.62 -19.44 25.36
N LEU A 327 6.52 -18.53 24.95
CA LEU A 327 6.25 -17.09 24.91
C LEU A 327 5.16 -16.76 23.88
N LEU A 328 5.20 -17.35 22.68
CA LEU A 328 4.12 -17.21 21.68
C LEU A 328 2.78 -17.67 22.27
N GLN A 329 2.75 -18.84 22.91
CA GLN A 329 1.53 -19.37 23.52
C GLN A 329 0.98 -18.43 24.61
N SER A 330 1.85 -17.90 25.48
CA SER A 330 1.42 -16.92 26.51
C SER A 330 0.94 -15.60 25.90
N CYS A 331 1.57 -15.11 24.85
CA CYS A 331 1.12 -13.91 24.12
C CYS A 331 -0.27 -14.10 23.48
N LEU A 332 -0.52 -15.25 22.84
CA LEU A 332 -1.83 -15.59 22.26
C LEU A 332 -2.89 -15.67 23.37
N GLN A 333 -2.60 -16.36 24.48
CA GLN A 333 -3.49 -16.49 25.63
C GLN A 333 -3.85 -15.12 26.25
N GLN A 334 -2.86 -14.24 26.44
CA GLN A 334 -3.08 -12.89 26.98
C GLN A 334 -3.90 -12.00 26.04
N ALA A 335 -3.79 -12.20 24.73
CA ALA A 335 -4.62 -11.54 23.71
C ALA A 335 -6.00 -12.19 23.52
N GLY A 336 -6.36 -13.24 24.27
CA GLY A 336 -7.62 -13.97 24.11
C GLY A 336 -7.73 -14.78 22.80
N LEU A 337 -6.59 -15.08 22.16
CA LEU A 337 -6.48 -15.78 20.88
C LEU A 337 -6.28 -17.30 21.09
N PRO A 338 -6.63 -18.14 20.10
CA PRO A 338 -6.47 -19.59 20.19
C PRO A 338 -4.99 -20.04 20.22
N GLU A 339 -4.74 -21.18 20.87
CA GLU A 339 -3.43 -21.83 20.91
C GLU A 339 -2.93 -22.24 19.51
N THR A 340 -1.61 -22.32 19.33
CA THR A 340 -1.00 -22.79 18.08
C THR A 340 -1.27 -24.28 17.85
N GLN A 341 -1.83 -24.61 16.70
CA GLN A 341 -2.14 -26.00 16.32
C GLN A 341 -0.94 -26.66 15.60
N ASP A 342 -0.54 -27.86 16.02
CA ASP A 342 0.54 -28.60 15.36
C ASP A 342 0.04 -29.26 14.05
N ARG A 343 0.60 -28.87 12.91
CA ARG A 343 0.37 -29.48 11.58
C ARG A 343 1.61 -30.17 11.02
N SER A 344 2.69 -30.33 11.79
CA SER A 344 3.94 -30.98 11.34
C SER A 344 3.78 -32.45 10.93
N GLN A 345 2.65 -33.08 11.29
CA GLN A 345 2.27 -34.43 10.84
C GLN A 345 1.63 -34.45 9.44
N ALA A 346 1.22 -33.29 8.90
CA ALA A 346 0.67 -33.12 7.56
C ALA A 346 1.41 -31.96 6.83
N PRO A 347 2.66 -32.17 6.38
CA PRO A 347 3.49 -31.12 5.80
C PRO A 347 2.83 -30.41 4.61
N ARG A 348 3.02 -29.09 4.52
CA ARG A 348 2.52 -28.27 3.42
C ARG A 348 3.36 -28.53 2.17
N THR A 349 2.74 -29.24 1.21
CA THR A 349 3.25 -29.49 -0.14
C THR A 349 2.83 -28.40 -1.10
N GLY A 350 3.75 -27.85 -1.88
CA GLY A 350 3.48 -26.82 -2.89
C GLY A 350 4.71 -26.51 -3.75
N CYS A 351 4.60 -25.56 -4.67
CA CYS A 351 5.69 -25.15 -5.55
C CYS A 351 6.57 -24.06 -4.90
N PRO A 352 7.88 -24.31 -4.64
CA PRO A 352 8.77 -23.28 -4.09
C PRO A 352 8.90 -22.07 -5.02
N GLY A 353 8.82 -20.87 -4.44
CA GLY A 353 9.16 -19.63 -5.14
C GLY A 353 8.10 -19.03 -6.06
N ALA A 354 6.87 -19.59 -6.09
CA ALA A 354 5.71 -18.99 -6.77
C ALA A 354 4.76 -18.24 -5.81
N GLU A 355 5.10 -18.17 -4.52
CA GLU A 355 4.24 -17.63 -3.46
C GLU A 355 4.98 -16.61 -2.60
N VAL A 356 4.25 -15.58 -2.16
CA VAL A 356 4.71 -14.65 -1.12
C VAL A 356 5.00 -15.43 0.17
N THR A 357 6.21 -15.28 0.69
CA THR A 357 6.71 -15.94 1.89
C THR A 357 7.44 -14.91 2.75
N LEU A 358 6.71 -14.31 3.68
CA LEU A 358 7.23 -13.29 4.61
C LEU A 358 7.79 -14.01 5.84
N CYS A 359 9.11 -14.01 5.98
CA CYS A 359 9.79 -14.74 7.06
C CYS A 359 10.27 -13.79 8.16
N VAL A 360 9.83 -14.03 9.40
CA VAL A 360 10.26 -13.30 10.60
C VAL A 360 11.06 -14.24 11.51
N LEU A 361 12.23 -13.82 11.97
CA LEU A 361 13.08 -14.53 12.94
C LEU A 361 13.33 -13.60 14.14
N GLY A 362 12.66 -13.84 15.27
CA GLY A 362 12.80 -12.98 16.45
C GLY A 362 11.88 -13.37 17.60
N SER A 363 11.74 -12.49 18.61
CA SER A 363 10.82 -12.72 19.73
C SER A 363 9.36 -12.63 19.26
N PRO A 364 8.49 -13.60 19.63
CA PRO A 364 7.06 -13.50 19.40
C PRO A 364 6.45 -12.23 20.00
N SER A 365 6.91 -11.79 21.18
CA SER A 365 6.39 -10.57 21.85
C SER A 365 6.52 -9.34 20.96
N THR A 366 7.70 -9.15 20.37
CA THR A 366 8.08 -7.96 19.61
C THR A 366 7.40 -7.91 18.25
N PHE A 367 7.19 -9.07 17.63
CA PHE A 367 6.62 -9.16 16.29
C PHE A 367 5.15 -9.54 16.25
N LEU A 368 4.49 -9.83 17.39
CA LEU A 368 3.08 -10.24 17.43
C LEU A 368 2.15 -9.33 16.61
N PRO A 369 2.24 -7.98 16.66
CA PRO A 369 1.37 -7.12 15.86
C PRO A 369 1.61 -7.30 14.35
N VAL A 370 2.87 -7.42 13.93
CA VAL A 370 3.27 -7.66 12.54
C VAL A 370 2.84 -9.04 12.05
N LEU A 371 2.91 -10.05 12.93
CA LEU A 371 2.54 -11.42 12.63
C LEU A 371 1.01 -11.59 12.52
N LEU A 372 0.24 -10.99 13.42
CA LEU A 372 -1.22 -11.00 13.38
C LEU A 372 -1.75 -10.22 12.16
N GLU A 373 -1.26 -9.01 11.92
CA GLU A 373 -1.64 -8.19 10.75
C GLU A 373 -1.21 -8.86 9.44
N GLY A 374 -0.01 -9.44 9.39
CA GLY A 374 0.45 -10.27 8.28
C GLY A 374 -0.41 -11.51 8.05
N GLY A 375 -0.94 -12.12 9.11
CA GLY A 375 -1.92 -13.20 9.03
C GLY A 375 -3.28 -12.77 8.50
N VAL A 376 -3.66 -11.50 8.67
CA VAL A 376 -4.88 -10.92 8.07
C VAL A 376 -4.65 -10.60 6.59
N GLN A 377 -3.59 -9.85 6.25
CA GLN A 377 -3.34 -9.41 4.87
C GLN A 377 -2.83 -10.54 3.95
N SER A 378 -2.08 -11.52 4.47
CA SER A 378 -1.56 -12.65 3.70
C SER A 378 -1.63 -13.97 4.49
N PRO A 379 -2.84 -14.56 4.62
CA PRO A 379 -3.06 -15.79 5.38
C PRO A 379 -2.12 -16.93 4.97
N GLY A 380 -1.45 -17.54 5.95
CA GLY A 380 -0.55 -18.67 5.74
C GLY A 380 0.79 -18.34 5.06
N ASN A 381 1.04 -17.06 4.77
CA ASN A 381 2.27 -16.55 4.14
C ASN A 381 3.15 -15.73 5.09
N MET A 382 2.58 -15.18 6.16
CA MET A 382 3.33 -14.63 7.29
C MET A 382 3.81 -15.78 8.19
N LEU A 383 5.14 -15.93 8.30
CA LEU A 383 5.81 -17.05 8.96
C LEU A 383 6.74 -16.58 10.08
N LEU A 384 6.51 -17.05 11.31
CA LEU A 384 7.46 -16.92 12.42
C LEU A 384 8.36 -18.16 12.50
N CYS A 385 9.66 -17.96 12.29
CA CYS A 385 10.68 -18.96 12.57
C CYS A 385 11.14 -18.81 14.02
N LEU A 386 10.87 -19.83 14.85
CA LEU A 386 11.29 -19.82 16.27
C LEU A 386 12.77 -20.19 16.45
N SER A 387 13.43 -20.67 15.40
CA SER A 387 14.82 -21.14 15.41
C SER A 387 15.55 -20.80 14.11
N PRO A 388 16.83 -20.37 14.16
CA PRO A 388 17.70 -20.27 12.98
C PRO A 388 17.88 -21.59 12.23
N ALA A 389 17.80 -22.74 12.91
CA ALA A 389 17.97 -24.06 12.30
C ALA A 389 16.80 -24.49 11.39
N TRP A 390 15.69 -23.75 11.41
CA TRP A 390 14.54 -23.92 10.51
C TRP A 390 14.76 -23.20 9.16
N LEU A 391 15.89 -22.51 9.02
CA LEU A 391 16.28 -21.72 7.85
C LEU A 391 17.53 -22.30 7.20
N MET A 392 17.59 -22.28 5.87
CA MET A 392 18.75 -22.71 5.10
C MET A 392 19.12 -21.62 4.07
N LYS A 393 20.35 -21.10 4.18
CA LYS A 393 20.93 -20.12 3.25
C LYS A 393 21.63 -20.88 2.12
N VAL A 394 21.11 -20.79 0.90
CA VAL A 394 21.65 -21.50 -0.29
C VAL A 394 22.16 -20.50 -1.34
N PRO A 395 23.28 -20.77 -2.05
CA PRO A 395 23.80 -19.86 -3.07
C PRO A 395 22.78 -19.55 -4.18
N ALA A 396 22.71 -18.29 -4.60
CA ALA A 396 21.77 -17.86 -5.63
C ALA A 396 22.25 -18.19 -7.05
N PRO A 397 21.45 -18.89 -7.88
CA PRO A 397 21.80 -19.13 -9.28
C PRO A 397 21.99 -17.82 -10.04
N GLY A 398 23.17 -17.62 -10.64
CA GLY A 398 23.49 -16.44 -11.45
C GLY A 398 23.79 -15.14 -10.68
N GLN A 399 23.72 -15.14 -9.34
CA GLN A 399 24.00 -13.96 -8.51
C GLN A 399 25.15 -14.29 -7.53
N PRO A 400 26.42 -14.25 -7.97
CA PRO A 400 27.57 -14.62 -7.13
C PRO A 400 27.70 -13.68 -5.93
N GLY A 401 27.85 -14.27 -4.74
CA GLY A 401 27.87 -13.56 -3.46
C GLY A 401 26.51 -13.51 -2.75
N GLU A 402 25.39 -13.52 -3.48
CA GLU A 402 24.06 -13.52 -2.88
C GLU A 402 23.52 -14.93 -2.62
N ALA A 403 22.58 -15.04 -1.67
CA ALA A 403 21.93 -16.28 -1.29
C ALA A 403 20.39 -16.20 -1.31
N ALA A 404 19.72 -17.31 -1.59
CA ALA A 404 18.32 -17.51 -1.28
C ALA A 404 18.18 -18.08 0.14
N LEU A 405 17.19 -17.59 0.89
CA LEU A 405 16.82 -18.15 2.19
C LEU A 405 15.64 -19.11 2.00
N LEU A 406 15.77 -20.34 2.49
CA LEU A 406 14.72 -21.37 2.46
C LEU A 406 14.20 -21.63 3.87
N VAL A 407 12.88 -21.84 3.99
CA VAL A 407 12.16 -22.10 5.24
C VAL A 407 11.66 -23.55 5.23
N SER A 408 12.14 -24.38 6.15
CA SER A 408 11.73 -25.79 6.28
C SER A 408 10.62 -26.01 7.31
N LYS A 409 10.55 -25.15 8.33
CA LYS A 409 9.55 -25.15 9.40
C LYS A 409 9.24 -23.72 9.83
N ALA A 410 7.98 -23.40 10.15
CA ALA A 410 7.60 -22.14 10.80
C ALA A 410 6.23 -22.23 11.47
N VAL A 411 5.89 -21.25 12.31
CA VAL A 411 4.50 -20.99 12.69
C VAL A 411 3.88 -20.04 11.66
N SER A 412 2.83 -20.47 10.95
CA SER A 412 2.09 -19.62 10.00
C SER A 412 0.89 -18.94 10.65
N PHE A 413 0.67 -17.67 10.31
CA PHE A 413 -0.39 -16.82 10.85
C PHE A 413 -1.55 -16.62 9.86
N HIS A 414 -2.77 -16.55 10.39
CA HIS A 414 -4.04 -16.48 9.65
C HIS A 414 -5.02 -15.53 10.36
N PRO A 415 -6.14 -15.13 9.72
CA PRO A 415 -7.10 -14.19 10.31
C PRO A 415 -7.70 -14.72 11.62
N GLY A 416 -8.05 -13.80 12.53
CA GLY A 416 -8.59 -14.15 13.85
C GLY A 416 -7.57 -14.73 14.84
N GLY A 417 -6.27 -14.59 14.56
CA GLY A 417 -5.20 -15.09 15.44
C GLY A 417 -4.96 -16.59 15.36
N LEU A 418 -5.53 -17.27 14.36
CA LEU A 418 -5.26 -18.68 14.10
C LEU A 418 -3.79 -18.86 13.72
N THR A 419 -3.08 -19.72 14.46
CA THR A 419 -1.66 -20.02 14.25
C THR A 419 -1.44 -21.52 14.12
N PHE A 420 -0.52 -21.92 13.24
CA PHE A 420 -0.24 -23.33 12.96
C PHE A 420 1.26 -23.60 12.82
N LEU A 421 1.79 -24.64 13.48
CA LEU A 421 3.16 -25.11 13.25
C LEU A 421 3.19 -25.97 11.98
N ASP A 422 3.81 -25.44 10.92
CA ASP A 422 3.88 -26.06 9.59
C ASP A 422 5.30 -26.59 9.30
N ASP A 423 5.37 -27.83 8.81
CA ASP A 423 6.52 -28.34 8.03
C ASP A 423 6.32 -28.01 6.54
N PHE A 424 7.37 -27.60 5.83
CA PHE A 424 7.34 -27.30 4.39
C PHE A 424 8.15 -28.32 3.59
N VAL A 425 7.49 -29.05 2.69
CA VAL A 425 8.13 -30.10 1.87
C VAL A 425 7.68 -30.00 0.41
N PRO A 426 8.54 -29.56 -0.52
CA PRO A 426 9.87 -28.95 -0.32
C PRO A 426 9.84 -27.62 0.47
N PRO A 427 10.98 -27.17 1.04
CA PRO A 427 11.10 -25.89 1.74
C PRO A 427 10.68 -24.68 0.88
N ARG A 428 10.01 -23.69 1.48
CA ARG A 428 9.59 -22.45 0.79
C ARG A 428 10.75 -21.47 0.70
N ARG A 429 10.97 -20.84 -0.47
CA ARG A 429 11.90 -19.71 -0.59
C ARG A 429 11.28 -18.47 0.05
N ALA A 430 11.97 -17.84 1.00
CA ALA A 430 11.57 -16.55 1.55
C ALA A 430 11.67 -15.47 0.46
N THR A 431 10.62 -14.65 0.35
CA THR A 431 10.55 -13.52 -0.60
C THR A 431 10.69 -12.17 0.12
N TYR A 432 10.69 -12.18 1.45
CA TYR A 432 11.07 -11.08 2.32
C TYR A 432 11.55 -11.65 3.67
N PHE A 433 12.54 -11.02 4.32
CA PHE A 433 13.06 -11.45 5.62
C PHE A 433 13.15 -10.30 6.63
N LEU A 434 12.75 -10.57 7.89
CA LEU A 434 12.87 -9.65 9.02
C LEU A 434 13.52 -10.36 10.21
N ALA A 435 14.57 -9.77 10.76
CA ALA A 435 15.31 -10.32 11.90
C ALA A 435 15.20 -9.41 13.14
N GLY A 436 14.96 -10.01 14.30
CA GLY A 436 15.10 -9.38 15.61
C GLY A 436 16.57 -9.31 16.00
N LEU A 437 17.28 -8.29 15.50
CA LEU A 437 18.73 -8.12 15.63
C LEU A 437 19.15 -7.60 17.03
N GLY A 438 18.87 -8.38 18.08
CA GLY A 438 19.30 -8.12 19.46
C GLY A 438 20.54 -8.94 19.83
N LEU A 439 21.53 -8.32 20.49
CA LEU A 439 22.83 -8.91 20.84
C LEU A 439 22.78 -9.91 22.03
N GLY A 440 21.86 -10.87 21.99
CA GLY A 440 22.02 -12.12 22.75
C GLY A 440 23.27 -12.86 22.23
N PRO A 441 24.18 -13.35 23.10
CA PRO A 441 25.58 -13.63 22.75
C PRO A 441 25.79 -14.68 21.64
N SER A 442 24.87 -15.63 21.49
CA SER A 442 24.81 -16.62 20.40
C SER A 442 23.83 -16.18 19.30
N ARG A 443 22.52 -16.31 19.56
CA ARG A 443 21.43 -16.18 18.57
C ARG A 443 21.39 -14.86 17.80
N GLY A 444 21.78 -13.73 18.41
CA GLY A 444 21.79 -12.43 17.74
C GLY A 444 22.75 -12.37 16.55
N ARG A 445 23.88 -13.07 16.66
CA ARG A 445 24.88 -13.21 15.60
C ARG A 445 24.38 -14.10 14.45
N GLU A 446 23.72 -15.21 14.77
CA GLU A 446 23.16 -16.12 13.77
C GLU A 446 22.08 -15.42 12.92
N ALA A 447 21.19 -14.64 13.55
CA ALA A 447 20.18 -13.86 12.85
C ALA A 447 20.80 -12.78 11.92
N ALA A 448 21.91 -12.16 12.33
CA ALA A 448 22.67 -11.22 11.51
C ALA A 448 23.32 -11.89 10.28
N GLU A 449 24.02 -13.02 10.47
CA GLU A 449 24.67 -13.75 9.38
C GLU A 449 23.66 -14.36 8.39
N LEU A 450 22.46 -14.72 8.85
CA LEU A 450 21.35 -15.11 7.98
C LEU A 450 20.82 -13.91 7.16
N ALA A 451 20.72 -12.71 7.76
CA ALA A 451 20.19 -11.53 7.09
C ALA A 451 21.08 -10.95 5.99
N ARG A 452 22.41 -11.12 6.08
CA ARG A 452 23.36 -10.52 5.13
C ARG A 452 23.25 -11.13 3.73
N ASP A 453 23.43 -10.32 2.68
CA ASP A 453 23.59 -10.77 1.27
C ASP A 453 22.45 -11.67 0.73
N LEU A 454 21.21 -11.39 1.16
CA LEU A 454 20.04 -12.12 0.69
C LEU A 454 19.50 -11.57 -0.65
N THR A 455 19.10 -12.49 -1.52
CA THR A 455 18.33 -12.23 -2.75
C THR A 455 16.89 -11.80 -2.48
N CYS A 456 16.38 -11.99 -1.27
CA CYS A 456 15.12 -11.40 -0.84
C CYS A 456 15.36 -10.06 -0.14
N PRO A 457 14.47 -9.06 -0.30
CA PRO A 457 14.47 -7.86 0.51
C PRO A 457 14.51 -8.16 2.01
N THR A 458 15.32 -7.38 2.75
CA THR A 458 15.30 -7.38 4.22
C THR A 458 14.90 -6.01 4.75
N GLY A 459 14.12 -5.99 5.83
CA GLY A 459 13.67 -4.77 6.52
C GLY A 459 14.60 -4.29 7.63
N ALA A 460 15.70 -5.01 7.86
CA ALA A 460 16.81 -4.67 8.75
C ALA A 460 18.04 -5.52 8.41
N SER A 461 19.23 -5.05 8.76
CA SER A 461 20.51 -5.77 8.74
C SER A 461 21.33 -5.40 9.97
N ALA A 462 22.34 -6.18 10.34
CA ALA A 462 23.17 -5.86 11.51
C ALA A 462 24.01 -4.60 11.30
N GLU A 463 24.36 -4.33 10.05
CA GLU A 463 25.10 -3.18 9.59
C GLU A 463 24.24 -1.90 9.71
N LEU A 464 22.98 -1.92 9.27
CA LEU A 464 22.03 -0.81 9.48
C LEU A 464 21.63 -0.66 10.97
N ALA A 465 21.45 -1.76 11.70
CA ALA A 465 21.12 -1.72 13.12
C ALA A 465 22.22 -1.03 13.96
N ARG A 466 23.50 -1.22 13.62
CA ARG A 466 24.61 -0.48 14.26
C ARG A 466 24.51 1.03 14.05
N LEU A 467 24.10 1.49 12.87
CA LEU A 467 23.91 2.92 12.58
C LEU A 467 22.71 3.51 13.33
N LEU A 468 21.63 2.74 13.46
CA LEU A 468 20.44 3.09 14.24
C LEU A 468 20.69 3.11 15.76
N GLU A 469 21.66 2.34 16.24
CA GLU A 469 21.98 2.17 17.67
C GLU A 469 23.08 3.13 18.18
N ASP A 470 23.78 3.83 17.29
CA ASP A 470 24.69 4.92 17.67
C ASP A 470 23.93 6.22 17.94
N ARG A 471 23.88 6.63 19.22
CA ARG A 471 23.24 7.89 19.63
C ARG A 471 23.91 9.12 19.05
N LEU A 472 25.23 9.14 18.85
CA LEU A 472 25.93 10.31 18.31
C LEU A 472 25.57 10.54 16.85
N LEU A 473 25.67 9.49 16.03
CA LEU A 473 25.25 9.49 14.64
C LEU A 473 23.77 9.89 14.50
N THR A 474 22.88 9.24 15.24
CA THR A 474 21.43 9.54 15.17
C THR A 474 21.10 10.94 15.68
N ARG A 475 21.78 11.47 16.71
CA ARG A 475 21.66 12.88 17.12
C ARG A 475 22.05 13.83 16.00
N GLN A 476 23.21 13.62 15.38
CA GLN A 476 23.72 14.50 14.33
C GLN A 476 22.82 14.49 13.08
N LEU A 477 22.39 13.31 12.63
CA LEU A 477 21.47 13.15 11.50
C LEU A 477 20.12 13.84 11.73
N LEU A 478 19.54 13.70 12.93
CA LEU A 478 18.25 14.29 13.27
C LEU A 478 18.37 15.80 13.49
N ALA A 479 19.45 16.28 14.11
CA ALA A 479 19.71 17.72 14.29
C ALA A 479 19.90 18.47 12.96
N GLN A 480 20.36 17.78 11.91
CA GLN A 480 20.51 18.33 10.56
C GLN A 480 19.18 18.37 9.78
N GLN A 481 18.11 17.68 10.23
CA GLN A 481 16.80 17.74 9.59
C GLN A 481 15.95 18.88 10.13
N GLY A 482 15.44 19.72 9.22
CA GLY A 482 14.47 20.76 9.54
C GLY A 482 13.18 20.17 10.10
N GLY A 483 12.95 20.31 11.41
CA GLY A 483 11.72 19.91 12.09
C GLY A 483 11.86 18.81 13.15
N VAL A 484 13.05 18.22 13.35
CA VAL A 484 13.30 17.28 14.46
C VAL A 484 14.12 17.98 15.55
N ALA A 485 13.49 18.30 16.69
CA ALA A 485 14.24 18.72 17.85
C ALA A 485 14.91 17.51 18.50
N VAL A 486 16.18 17.64 18.88
CA VAL A 486 16.94 16.65 19.65
C VAL A 486 17.54 17.29 20.91
N PRO A 487 17.91 16.49 21.93
CA PRO A 487 18.66 16.97 23.07
C PRO A 487 19.95 17.69 22.70
N ALA A 488 20.19 18.84 23.33
CA ALA A 488 21.52 19.44 23.34
C ALA A 488 22.53 18.43 23.90
N THR A 489 23.65 18.25 23.20
CA THR A 489 24.58 17.14 23.38
C THR A 489 26.02 17.61 23.21
N LEU A 490 26.85 17.39 24.24
CA LEU A 490 28.30 17.42 24.15
C LEU A 490 28.81 15.98 24.00
N ALA A 491 29.69 15.73 23.05
CA ALA A 491 30.22 14.40 22.76
C ALA A 491 31.76 14.40 22.76
N PHE A 492 32.37 13.42 23.43
CA PHE A 492 33.81 13.19 23.44
C PHE A 492 34.15 11.85 22.76
N THR A 493 35.09 11.86 21.82
CA THR A 493 35.57 10.65 21.12
C THR A 493 37.06 10.71 20.84
N TYR A 494 37.74 9.56 20.71
CA TYR A 494 39.17 9.48 20.35
C TYR A 494 39.42 9.45 18.84
N LYS A 495 38.44 8.96 18.07
CA LYS A 495 38.38 9.04 16.61
C LYS A 495 36.89 8.94 16.24
N PRO A 496 36.27 9.97 15.64
CA PRO A 496 34.88 9.85 15.23
C PRO A 496 34.74 8.81 14.10
N PRO A 497 33.62 8.06 14.08
CA PRO A 497 33.25 7.21 12.94
C PRO A 497 33.38 7.96 11.63
N GLY A 498 33.80 7.27 10.57
CA GLY A 498 34.02 7.89 9.25
C GLY A 498 32.82 8.70 8.72
N LEU A 499 31.60 8.29 9.07
CA LEU A 499 30.33 8.95 8.69
C LEU A 499 30.07 10.30 9.39
N LEU A 500 30.78 10.65 10.46
CA LEU A 500 30.57 11.93 11.18
C LEU A 500 31.52 13.04 10.73
N ARG A 501 32.56 12.71 9.96
CA ARG A 501 33.67 13.62 9.65
C ARG A 501 33.25 14.69 8.64
N GLY A 502 33.40 15.96 9.02
CA GLY A 502 33.20 17.11 8.14
C GLY A 502 31.76 17.66 8.08
N GLY A 503 30.88 17.26 9.00
CA GLY A 503 29.58 17.92 9.18
C GLY A 503 29.68 19.12 10.14
N ASP A 504 29.15 20.28 9.74
CA ASP A 504 29.08 21.46 10.61
C ASP A 504 28.26 21.17 11.89
N SER A 505 28.75 21.68 13.02
CA SER A 505 28.09 21.53 14.31
C SER A 505 26.79 22.32 14.36
N SER A 506 25.64 21.63 14.35
CA SER A 506 24.36 22.26 14.71
C SER A 506 24.48 22.93 16.10
N PRO A 507 23.80 24.06 16.36
CA PRO A 507 24.03 24.87 17.58
C PRO A 507 23.72 24.15 18.91
N GLY A 508 23.07 22.97 18.87
CA GLY A 508 22.84 22.11 20.03
C GLY A 508 23.79 20.91 20.16
N LEU A 509 24.63 20.61 19.16
CA LEU A 509 25.47 19.40 19.13
C LEU A 509 26.95 19.76 18.96
N ARG A 510 27.75 19.56 20.01
CA ARG A 510 29.19 19.82 20.03
C ARG A 510 29.97 18.50 20.12
N LEU A 511 30.84 18.27 19.15
CA LEU A 511 31.76 17.13 19.12
C LEU A 511 33.17 17.60 19.50
N VAL A 512 33.84 16.84 20.37
CA VAL A 512 35.21 17.08 20.83
C VAL A 512 36.04 15.83 20.52
N GLU A 513 36.99 15.98 19.60
CA GLU A 513 37.98 14.95 19.29
C GLU A 513 39.15 15.04 20.29
N LEU A 514 39.39 13.96 21.02
CA LEU A 514 40.45 13.81 22.01
C LEU A 514 41.66 13.12 21.38
N SER A 515 42.86 13.72 21.51
CA SER A 515 44.09 13.22 20.87
C SER A 515 44.64 11.91 21.46
N GLY A 516 44.15 11.48 22.62
CA GLY A 516 44.52 10.24 23.29
C GLY A 516 43.80 10.08 24.63
N LYS A 517 43.88 8.88 25.24
CA LYS A 517 43.15 8.57 26.48
C LYS A 517 43.59 9.36 27.71
N GLU A 518 44.86 9.76 27.77
CA GLU A 518 45.49 10.36 28.94
C GLU A 518 45.74 11.87 28.76
N GLY A 519 45.83 12.61 29.87
CA GLY A 519 46.24 14.03 29.88
C GLY A 519 45.19 15.03 29.38
N GLN A 520 43.97 14.60 29.02
CA GLN A 520 42.91 15.47 28.49
C GLN A 520 41.97 16.06 29.57
N GLU A 521 42.25 15.87 30.86
CA GLU A 521 41.38 16.25 31.98
C GLU A 521 40.97 17.72 31.97
N THR A 522 41.91 18.63 31.67
CA THR A 522 41.65 20.07 31.58
C THR A 522 40.69 20.40 30.45
N LEU A 523 40.91 19.82 29.25
CA LEU A 523 40.03 20.01 28.09
C LEU A 523 38.62 19.47 28.37
N VAL A 524 38.51 18.27 28.94
CA VAL A 524 37.21 17.68 29.33
C VAL A 524 36.48 18.57 30.34
N ARG A 525 37.19 19.16 31.31
CA ARG A 525 36.60 20.09 32.28
C ARG A 525 36.11 21.37 31.60
N GLU A 526 36.95 22.02 30.79
CA GLU A 526 36.62 23.28 30.10
C GLU A 526 35.44 23.11 29.14
N GLU A 527 35.40 22.00 28.40
CA GLU A 527 34.32 21.64 27.47
C GLU A 527 32.99 21.36 28.20
N VAL A 528 33.01 20.58 29.28
CA VAL A 528 31.81 20.35 30.12
C VAL A 528 31.36 21.65 30.78
N GLU A 529 32.26 22.47 31.31
CA GLU A 529 31.92 23.75 31.95
C GLU A 529 31.32 24.76 30.96
N ALA A 530 31.85 24.82 29.73
CA ALA A 530 31.28 25.63 28.65
C ALA A 530 29.90 25.11 28.22
N PHE A 531 29.72 23.79 28.08
CA PHE A 531 28.43 23.20 27.73
C PHE A 531 27.37 23.41 28.82
N LEU A 532 27.70 23.20 30.10
CA LEU A 532 26.79 23.43 31.23
C LEU A 532 26.38 24.91 31.36
N ARG A 533 27.18 25.86 30.88
CA ARG A 533 26.82 27.29 30.78
C ARG A 533 26.16 27.70 29.47
N SER A 534 26.06 26.83 28.47
CA SER A 534 25.53 27.17 27.15
C SER A 534 24.02 27.49 27.16
N GLU A 535 23.61 28.40 26.27
CA GLU A 535 22.19 28.70 26.02
C GLU A 535 21.43 27.51 25.43
N ALA A 536 22.13 26.57 24.77
CA ALA A 536 21.55 25.36 24.19
C ALA A 536 20.88 24.43 25.23
N LEU A 537 21.26 24.54 26.51
CA LEU A 537 20.58 23.84 27.60
C LEU A 537 19.30 24.54 28.08
N GLY A 538 19.09 25.82 27.79
CA GLY A 538 17.94 26.60 28.28
C GLY A 538 17.72 26.45 29.78
N ASP A 539 16.49 26.13 30.19
CA ASP A 539 16.07 25.91 31.58
C ASP A 539 16.37 24.49 32.12
N VAL A 540 17.10 23.64 31.38
CA VAL A 540 17.38 22.26 31.80
C VAL A 540 18.21 22.24 33.10
N LEU A 541 17.71 21.53 34.11
CA LEU A 541 18.29 21.43 35.46
C LEU A 541 19.20 20.21 35.66
N GLN A 542 19.14 19.21 34.78
CA GLN A 542 19.90 17.96 34.88
C GLN A 542 20.53 17.56 33.54
N VAL A 543 21.70 16.93 33.59
CA VAL A 543 22.34 16.30 32.43
C VAL A 543 22.50 14.80 32.64
N ALA A 544 22.50 14.06 31.54
CA ALA A 544 22.73 12.64 31.50
C ALA A 544 24.09 12.34 30.87
N VAL A 545 24.99 11.70 31.62
CA VAL A 545 26.20 11.12 31.05
C VAL A 545 25.89 9.70 30.56
N LYS A 546 26.19 9.43 29.29
CA LYS A 546 25.87 8.18 28.58
C LYS A 546 27.05 7.74 27.72
N LEU A 547 27.08 6.47 27.37
CA LEU A 547 27.96 5.94 26.32
C LEU A 547 27.22 5.88 24.97
N SER A 548 27.95 6.10 23.87
CA SER A 548 27.54 5.80 22.50
C SER A 548 28.54 4.84 21.84
N GLY A 549 28.04 4.04 20.90
CA GLY A 549 28.78 2.96 20.26
C GLY A 549 28.10 1.60 20.43
N TRP A 550 28.24 0.74 19.42
CA TRP A 550 27.49 -0.51 19.27
C TRP A 550 27.72 -1.53 20.39
N ARG A 551 28.87 -1.52 21.07
CA ARG A 551 29.20 -2.44 22.20
C ARG A 551 28.34 -2.18 23.45
N TRP A 552 27.79 -0.98 23.59
CA TRP A 552 27.10 -0.52 24.81
C TRP A 552 25.58 -0.75 24.79
N ARG A 553 25.02 -1.21 23.67
CA ARG A 553 23.57 -1.37 23.48
C ARG A 553 22.94 -2.27 24.56
N GLY A 554 21.95 -1.74 25.27
CA GLY A 554 21.22 -2.45 26.33
C GLY A 554 21.96 -2.64 27.65
N ARG A 555 23.23 -2.21 27.75
CA ARG A 555 24.11 -2.41 28.92
C ARG A 555 24.60 -1.09 29.55
N GLN A 556 23.89 0.00 29.31
CA GLN A 556 24.28 1.34 29.75
C GLN A 556 23.73 1.68 31.13
N ALA A 557 24.63 1.94 32.07
CA ALA A 557 24.32 2.80 33.20
C ALA A 557 24.00 4.21 32.67
N LEU A 558 22.86 4.75 33.10
CA LEU A 558 22.44 6.11 32.82
C LEU A 558 22.77 6.97 34.05
N HIS A 559 23.82 7.77 33.96
CA HIS A 559 24.24 8.61 35.08
C HIS A 559 23.56 9.99 34.98
N LEU A 560 22.65 10.29 35.91
CA LEU A 560 21.95 11.57 35.99
C LEU A 560 22.64 12.47 37.01
N HIS A 561 22.92 13.72 36.62
CA HIS A 561 23.60 14.71 37.46
C HIS A 561 22.88 16.06 37.43
N PRO A 562 22.78 16.78 38.56
CA PRO A 562 22.36 18.17 38.57
C PRO A 562 23.32 19.04 37.75
N ARG A 563 22.80 19.98 36.97
CA ARG A 563 23.59 20.92 36.14
C ARG A 563 24.56 21.78 36.94
N ALA A 564 24.28 21.98 38.24
CA ALA A 564 25.16 22.70 39.16
C ALA A 564 26.42 21.90 39.57
N GLU A 565 26.42 20.56 39.44
CA GLU A 565 27.47 19.68 39.96
C GLU A 565 28.54 19.36 38.89
N LEU A 566 29.20 20.40 38.36
CA LEU A 566 30.27 20.29 37.37
C LEU A 566 31.29 19.17 37.68
N GLY A 567 31.74 19.09 38.93
CA GLY A 567 32.71 18.08 39.36
C GLY A 567 32.18 16.64 39.26
N ALA A 568 30.89 16.41 39.53
CA ALA A 568 30.30 15.08 39.40
C ALA A 568 30.20 14.66 37.93
N VAL A 569 29.76 15.58 37.05
CA VAL A 569 29.69 15.36 35.60
C VAL A 569 31.07 15.04 35.02
N VAL A 570 32.08 15.86 35.33
CA VAL A 570 33.45 15.67 34.81
C VAL A 570 34.06 14.35 35.29
N ASN A 571 33.92 14.01 36.58
CA ASN A 571 34.45 12.75 37.11
C ASN A 571 33.80 11.53 36.44
N THR A 572 32.48 11.56 36.20
CA THR A 572 31.78 10.49 35.50
C THR A 572 32.14 10.42 34.01
N VAL A 573 32.36 11.54 33.32
CA VAL A 573 32.86 11.55 31.94
C VAL A 573 34.24 10.88 31.87
N LEU A 574 35.19 11.27 32.75
CA LEU A 574 36.54 10.70 32.79
C LEU A 574 36.52 9.17 33.06
N ALA A 575 35.76 8.73 34.06
CA ALA A 575 35.62 7.31 34.43
C ALA A 575 34.85 6.45 33.39
N LEU A 576 34.30 7.05 32.34
CA LEU A 576 33.71 6.38 31.18
C LEU A 576 34.62 6.47 29.94
N LEU A 577 35.35 7.58 29.77
CA LEU A 577 36.33 7.78 28.70
C LEU A 577 37.42 6.69 28.70
N GLU A 578 37.94 6.29 29.87
CA GLU A 578 38.88 5.17 30.00
C GLU A 578 38.41 3.88 29.31
N LYS A 579 37.09 3.64 29.29
CA LYS A 579 36.46 2.38 28.86
C LYS A 579 36.12 2.34 27.36
N LEU A 580 36.22 3.47 26.64
CA LEU A 580 35.93 3.54 25.21
C LEU A 580 36.94 2.75 24.36
N GLU A 581 36.47 2.21 23.25
CA GLU A 581 37.31 1.83 22.10
C GLU A 581 37.30 2.94 21.02
N GLU A 582 37.93 2.71 19.86
CA GLU A 582 37.85 3.66 18.73
C GLU A 582 36.42 3.71 18.16
N GLU A 583 36.04 4.83 17.54
CA GLU A 583 34.67 5.11 17.05
C GLU A 583 33.56 5.18 18.11
N GLU A 584 33.84 4.87 19.38
CA GLU A 584 32.91 5.06 20.50
C GLU A 584 32.94 6.50 21.06
N SER A 585 31.98 6.86 21.92
CA SER A 585 31.90 8.20 22.52
C SER A 585 31.29 8.23 23.92
N VAL A 586 31.68 9.21 24.74
CA VAL A 586 30.91 9.64 25.92
C VAL A 586 30.07 10.84 25.54
N LEU A 587 28.77 10.81 25.86
CA LEU A 587 27.81 11.89 25.64
C LEU A 587 27.40 12.51 26.97
N VAL A 588 27.35 13.84 27.04
CA VAL A 588 26.67 14.62 28.07
C VAL A 588 25.46 15.27 27.42
N GLU A 589 24.26 14.74 27.69
CA GLU A 589 23.01 15.17 27.06
C GLU A 589 22.12 15.96 28.02
N ALA A 590 21.38 16.92 27.50
CA ALA A 590 20.26 17.57 28.19
C ALA A 590 19.18 16.56 28.58
N VAL A 591 18.79 16.54 29.86
CA VAL A 591 17.63 15.76 30.33
C VAL A 591 16.39 16.63 30.23
N TYR A 592 15.48 16.27 29.32
CA TYR A 592 14.15 16.87 29.25
C TYR A 592 13.26 16.15 30.27
N PRO A 593 12.91 16.77 31.41
CA PRO A 593 11.86 16.22 32.24
C PRO A 593 10.56 16.19 31.42
N PRO A 594 9.81 15.08 31.41
CA PRO A 594 8.52 15.02 30.74
C PRO A 594 7.59 16.11 31.33
N VAL A 595 6.93 16.87 30.46
CA VAL A 595 6.29 18.15 30.83
C VAL A 595 5.34 18.01 32.00
N GLN A 596 5.65 18.73 33.10
CA GLN A 596 4.67 19.07 34.11
C GLN A 596 3.73 20.13 33.51
N LEU A 597 2.67 19.64 32.85
CA LEU A 597 1.70 20.50 32.20
C LEU A 597 0.88 21.26 33.26
N PRO A 598 0.54 22.54 33.01
CA PRO A 598 -0.15 23.37 34.00
C PRO A 598 -1.57 22.82 34.23
N CYS A 599 -1.74 22.13 35.36
CA CYS A 599 -3.05 21.73 35.83
C CYS A 599 -3.86 22.98 36.21
N SER A 600 -5.17 22.97 35.90
CA SER A 600 -6.10 24.07 36.18
C SER A 600 -5.95 24.60 37.61
N ASP A 601 -5.94 25.94 37.77
CA ASP A 601 -5.59 26.70 38.99
C ASP A 601 -6.16 26.11 40.30
N GLY A 602 -5.39 25.19 40.89
CA GLY A 602 -5.76 24.47 42.10
C GLY A 602 -4.72 23.43 42.48
N PRO A 603 -4.54 23.14 43.78
CA PRO A 603 -3.52 22.20 44.24
C PRO A 603 -3.94 20.75 43.91
N SER A 604 -3.36 20.15 42.88
CA SER A 604 -3.50 18.72 42.59
C SER A 604 -2.81 17.90 43.71
N PRO A 605 -3.52 17.05 44.47
CA PRO A 605 -3.00 16.40 45.69
C PRO A 605 -2.15 15.15 45.40
N GLY A 606 -1.34 15.18 44.34
CA GLY A 606 -0.53 14.03 43.91
C GLY A 606 0.73 14.43 43.13
N PRO A 607 1.67 13.50 42.90
CA PRO A 607 2.88 13.75 42.13
C PRO A 607 2.52 14.10 40.68
N GLY A 608 3.21 15.09 40.10
CA GLY A 608 3.01 15.50 38.72
C GLY A 608 3.14 14.33 37.74
N LEU A 609 2.26 14.28 36.73
CA LEU A 609 2.28 13.24 35.71
C LEU A 609 3.34 13.53 34.63
N ALA A 610 3.76 12.45 33.99
CA ALA A 610 4.79 12.42 32.97
C ALA A 610 4.32 11.62 31.75
N VAL A 611 4.71 12.05 30.55
CA VAL A 611 4.40 11.37 29.28
C VAL A 611 5.68 11.16 28.47
N ARG A 612 5.94 9.92 28.07
CA ARG A 612 6.89 9.56 26.99
C ARG A 612 6.07 9.14 25.78
N ILE A 613 6.29 9.77 24.63
CA ILE A 613 5.63 9.41 23.37
C ILE A 613 6.53 8.43 22.62
N CYS A 614 5.92 7.43 22.01
CA CYS A 614 6.53 6.54 21.03
C CYS A 614 5.75 6.65 19.71
N ALA A 615 6.45 6.81 18.60
CA ALA A 615 5.88 6.79 17.25
C ALA A 615 6.47 5.64 16.44
N VAL A 616 5.62 4.90 15.71
CA VAL A 616 6.05 3.92 14.69
C VAL A 616 5.83 4.52 13.31
N VAL A 617 6.89 4.57 12.52
CA VAL A 617 6.92 5.13 11.16
C VAL A 617 7.42 4.06 10.20
N CYS A 618 6.77 3.89 9.06
CA CYS A 618 7.12 2.87 8.06
C CYS A 618 7.58 3.53 6.76
N ARG A 619 8.52 2.89 6.06
CA ARG A 619 8.85 3.18 4.66
C ARG A 619 7.69 2.71 3.80
N THR A 620 7.24 3.49 2.83
CA THR A 620 6.15 3.13 1.89
C THR A 620 6.66 3.16 0.44
N GLN A 621 5.76 3.24 -0.56
CA GLN A 621 6.18 3.29 -1.98
C GLN A 621 6.82 4.64 -2.33
N GLY A 622 7.85 4.61 -3.19
CA GLY A 622 8.66 5.79 -3.51
C GLY A 622 9.48 6.28 -2.32
N ASP A 623 9.81 5.38 -1.39
CA ASP A 623 10.58 5.63 -0.16
C ASP A 623 10.07 6.80 0.69
N ARG A 624 8.75 7.02 0.65
CA ARG A 624 8.06 8.00 1.49
C ARG A 624 7.87 7.45 2.90
N PRO A 625 8.19 8.21 3.97
CA PRO A 625 7.83 7.82 5.33
C PRO A 625 6.31 7.97 5.55
N LEU A 626 5.76 7.13 6.42
CA LEU A 626 4.38 7.22 6.88
C LEU A 626 4.30 6.88 8.38
N LEU A 627 3.82 7.82 9.19
CA LEU A 627 3.45 7.55 10.57
C LEU A 627 2.30 6.53 10.62
N SER A 628 2.55 5.35 11.19
CA SER A 628 1.53 4.32 11.42
C SER A 628 0.82 4.49 12.78
N LYS A 629 1.58 4.70 13.86
CA LYS A 629 1.01 4.75 15.21
C LYS A 629 1.73 5.73 16.13
N VAL A 630 0.99 6.28 17.08
CA VAL A 630 1.51 7.02 18.24
C VAL A 630 0.93 6.42 19.51
N VAL A 631 1.80 6.10 20.46
CA VAL A 631 1.47 5.52 21.77
C VAL A 631 2.17 6.35 22.85
N CYS A 632 1.54 6.48 24.01
CA CYS A 632 2.06 7.26 25.13
C CYS A 632 2.18 6.40 26.38
N GLY A 633 3.37 6.30 26.94
CA GLY A 633 3.59 5.79 28.29
C GLY A 633 3.37 6.90 29.31
N VAL A 634 2.47 6.70 30.26
CA VAL A 634 2.15 7.68 31.32
C VAL A 634 2.59 7.17 32.68
N GLY A 635 3.21 8.03 33.50
CA GLY A 635 3.72 7.69 34.83
C GLY A 635 3.91 8.91 35.73
N ARG A 636 4.60 8.73 36.86
CA ARG A 636 4.98 9.84 37.77
C ARG A 636 6.22 10.55 37.25
N GLY A 637 6.25 11.89 37.30
CA GLY A 637 7.38 12.71 36.88
C GLY A 637 8.59 12.71 37.81
N ASP A 638 8.50 12.09 38.99
CA ASP A 638 9.63 11.85 39.89
C ASP A 638 10.39 10.53 39.60
N ARG A 639 10.03 9.81 38.52
CA ARG A 639 10.65 8.53 38.14
C ARG A 639 10.89 8.42 36.62
N PRO A 640 11.98 7.75 36.17
CA PRO A 640 12.25 7.56 34.74
C PRO A 640 11.20 6.71 34.03
N LEU A 641 10.60 7.23 32.96
CA LEU A 641 9.67 6.48 32.09
C LEU A 641 10.41 5.56 31.11
N ARG A 642 10.13 4.25 31.23
CA ARG A 642 10.59 3.17 30.35
C ARG A 642 9.40 2.40 29.80
N HIS A 643 9.48 1.94 28.55
CA HIS A 643 8.41 1.17 27.86
C HIS A 643 7.79 0.08 28.75
N HIS A 644 8.61 -0.82 29.30
CA HIS A 644 8.20 -1.94 30.16
C HIS A 644 7.60 -1.53 31.54
N ASN A 645 7.80 -0.29 31.99
CA ASN A 645 7.31 0.23 33.27
C ASN A 645 6.22 1.30 33.09
N SER A 646 5.50 1.28 31.96
CA SER A 646 4.41 2.22 31.68
C SER A 646 3.22 1.52 31.02
N LEU A 647 2.00 1.90 31.39
CA LEU A 647 0.80 1.44 30.68
C LEU A 647 0.65 2.29 29.40
N PRO A 648 0.59 1.66 28.20
CA PRO A 648 0.43 2.39 26.96
C PRO A 648 -0.98 2.98 26.84
N ARG A 649 -1.07 4.20 26.32
CA ARG A 649 -2.31 4.97 26.09
C ARG A 649 -2.26 5.64 24.73
N THR A 650 -3.39 6.13 24.24
CA THR A 650 -3.40 7.04 23.07
C THR A 650 -2.85 8.40 23.46
N LEU A 651 -2.41 9.17 22.46
CA LEU A 651 -1.96 10.55 22.65
C LEU A 651 -3.06 11.41 23.27
N GLU A 652 -4.30 11.28 22.80
CA GLU A 652 -5.48 12.01 23.29
C GLU A 652 -5.68 11.78 24.79
N VAL A 653 -5.67 10.52 25.24
CA VAL A 653 -5.90 10.16 26.64
C VAL A 653 -4.74 10.59 27.53
N ALA A 654 -3.50 10.46 27.06
CA ALA A 654 -2.32 10.89 27.81
C ALA A 654 -2.25 12.41 27.99
N LEU A 655 -2.54 13.19 26.94
CA LEU A 655 -2.55 14.65 27.01
C LEU A 655 -3.70 15.15 27.89
N ALA A 656 -4.91 14.62 27.74
CA ALA A 656 -6.06 14.99 28.57
C ALA A 656 -5.84 14.69 30.06
N GLN A 657 -5.17 13.59 30.40
CA GLN A 657 -4.80 13.24 31.78
C GLN A 657 -3.77 14.20 32.39
N CYS A 658 -2.98 14.87 31.56
CA CYS A 658 -2.09 15.95 31.97
C CYS A 658 -2.70 17.35 31.78
N GLY A 659 -4.03 17.47 31.69
CA GLY A 659 -4.76 18.74 31.63
C GLY A 659 -4.98 19.33 30.23
N LEU A 660 -4.41 18.74 29.17
CA LEU A 660 -4.57 19.21 27.79
C LEU A 660 -5.76 18.53 27.11
N GLY A 661 -6.97 19.00 27.42
CA GLY A 661 -8.22 18.48 26.85
C GLY A 661 -8.66 19.10 25.53
N GLU A 662 -8.06 20.22 25.07
CA GLU A 662 -8.53 20.93 23.88
C GLU A 662 -8.13 20.22 22.58
N GLU A 663 -9.11 19.85 21.76
CA GLU A 663 -8.90 19.10 20.51
C GLU A 663 -7.91 19.78 19.55
N ALA A 664 -7.96 21.12 19.44
CA ALA A 664 -7.03 21.89 18.60
C ALA A 664 -5.58 21.78 19.07
N GLN A 665 -5.33 21.77 20.38
CA GLN A 665 -4.00 21.61 20.96
C GLN A 665 -3.49 20.16 20.78
N VAL A 666 -4.36 19.18 21.04
CA VAL A 666 -4.06 17.75 20.84
C VAL A 666 -3.74 17.46 19.36
N ALA A 667 -4.52 18.02 18.43
CA ALA A 667 -4.27 17.92 16.99
C ALA A 667 -2.94 18.58 16.58
N ALA A 668 -2.61 19.75 17.14
CA ALA A 668 -1.33 20.41 16.89
C ALA A 668 -0.13 19.60 17.40
N VAL A 669 -0.22 19.00 18.60
CA VAL A 669 0.82 18.09 19.13
C VAL A 669 0.93 16.84 18.26
N ARG A 670 -0.21 16.22 17.89
CA ARG A 670 -0.27 15.06 16.99
C ARG A 670 0.41 15.33 15.65
N GLN A 671 0.17 16.51 15.05
CA GLN A 671 0.77 16.89 13.78
C GLN A 671 2.28 17.18 13.89
N ARG A 672 2.75 17.76 15.01
CA ARG A 672 4.19 17.93 15.27
C ARG A 672 4.90 16.59 15.49
N VAL A 673 4.31 15.68 16.26
CA VAL A 673 4.83 14.31 16.45
C VAL A 673 4.89 13.57 15.12
N LYS A 674 3.86 13.69 14.26
CA LYS A 674 3.86 13.15 12.90
C LYS A 674 5.03 13.70 12.08
N ALA A 675 5.14 15.02 11.95
CA ALA A 675 6.17 15.66 11.14
C ALA A 675 7.58 15.30 11.60
N ALA A 676 7.85 15.32 12.92
CA ALA A 676 9.16 14.97 13.47
C ALA A 676 9.50 13.47 13.29
N ALA A 677 8.52 12.58 13.41
CA ALA A 677 8.74 11.14 13.23
C ALA A 677 8.94 10.77 11.75
N GLU A 678 8.17 11.36 10.84
CA GLU A 678 8.34 11.18 9.40
C GLU A 678 9.67 11.76 8.91
N ALA A 679 10.07 12.95 9.38
CA ALA A 679 11.38 13.53 9.12
C ALA A 679 12.54 12.67 9.68
N ALA A 680 12.36 12.01 10.83
CA ALA A 680 13.36 11.11 11.39
C ALA A 680 13.62 9.88 10.49
N LEU A 681 12.58 9.32 9.87
CA LEU A 681 12.76 8.27 8.87
C LEU A 681 13.35 8.82 7.56
N THR A 682 12.95 10.02 7.10
CA THR A 682 13.60 10.71 5.97
C THR A 682 15.12 10.85 6.17
N ALA A 683 15.57 11.21 7.39
CA ALA A 683 16.99 11.30 7.72
C ALA A 683 17.73 9.97 7.46
N MET A 684 17.13 8.86 7.89
CA MET A 684 17.70 7.51 7.76
C MET A 684 17.71 7.04 6.31
N LEU A 685 16.66 7.34 5.54
CA LEU A 685 16.58 7.01 4.12
C LEU A 685 17.58 7.83 3.28
N ALA A 686 17.81 9.10 3.64
CA ALA A 686 18.83 9.93 3.04
C ALA A 686 20.26 9.43 3.35
N LEU A 687 20.51 8.94 4.57
CA LEU A 687 21.76 8.25 4.91
C LEU A 687 21.92 6.97 4.06
N GLU A 688 20.91 6.10 4.04
CA GLU A 688 20.94 4.83 3.29
C GLU A 688 21.25 5.00 1.80
N ALA A 689 20.76 6.09 1.18
CA ALA A 689 21.02 6.40 -0.22
C ALA A 689 22.52 6.67 -0.50
N GLY A 690 23.30 7.07 0.51
CA GLY A 690 24.74 7.25 0.43
C GLY A 690 25.57 6.00 0.76
N LEU A 691 24.95 4.90 1.20
CA LEU A 691 25.66 3.69 1.64
C LEU A 691 25.78 2.63 0.54
N SER A 692 26.97 2.03 0.46
CA SER A 692 27.24 0.87 -0.40
C SER A 692 26.37 -0.34 -0.03
N ALA A 693 26.28 -1.34 -0.92
CA ALA A 693 25.55 -2.57 -0.63
C ALA A 693 26.11 -3.27 0.61
N GLU A 694 27.44 -3.32 0.74
CA GLU A 694 28.17 -3.93 1.85
C GLU A 694 27.94 -3.17 3.16
N GLN A 695 27.97 -1.82 3.11
CA GLN A 695 27.66 -0.95 4.27
C GLN A 695 26.21 -1.09 4.76
N ARG A 696 25.28 -1.49 3.88
CA ARG A 696 23.91 -1.83 4.26
C ARG A 696 23.73 -3.29 4.68
N GLY A 697 24.73 -4.16 4.55
CA GLY A 697 24.60 -5.60 4.83
C GLY A 697 23.93 -6.39 3.69
N GLY A 698 23.93 -5.86 2.47
CA GLY A 698 23.46 -6.52 1.25
C GLY A 698 22.73 -5.54 0.32
N ARG A 699 22.73 -5.83 -0.99
CA ARG A 699 22.09 -4.99 -2.04
C ARG A 699 20.66 -4.55 -1.69
N ARG A 700 19.89 -5.44 -1.04
CA ARG A 700 18.45 -5.29 -0.72
C ARG A 700 18.16 -5.01 0.76
N ALA A 701 19.18 -4.74 1.56
CA ALA A 701 19.00 -4.38 2.96
C ALA A 701 18.65 -2.90 3.10
N HIS A 702 17.57 -2.64 3.85
CA HIS A 702 16.94 -1.33 4.02
C HIS A 702 16.18 -1.28 5.35
N THR A 703 16.09 -0.10 5.96
CA THR A 703 15.23 0.17 7.12
C THR A 703 13.80 0.39 6.63
N ASP A 704 12.93 -0.60 6.84
CA ASP A 704 11.52 -0.51 6.42
C ASP A 704 10.60 0.09 7.50
N PHE A 705 11.07 0.19 8.75
CA PHE A 705 10.35 0.89 9.83
C PHE A 705 11.30 1.46 10.88
N LEU A 706 10.82 2.49 11.58
CA LEU A 706 11.53 3.17 12.65
C LEU A 706 10.58 3.41 13.83
N GLY A 707 11.03 3.08 15.04
CA GLY A 707 10.40 3.51 16.29
C GLY A 707 11.11 4.73 16.82
N VAL A 708 10.40 5.83 17.08
CA VAL A 708 10.98 7.09 17.58
C VAL A 708 10.37 7.41 18.95
N ASP A 709 11.21 7.45 19.98
CA ASP A 709 10.84 7.93 21.30
C ASP A 709 10.96 9.46 21.36
N PHE A 710 9.95 10.14 21.91
CA PHE A 710 9.97 11.57 22.17
C PHE A 710 9.64 11.90 23.63
N ALA A 711 10.33 12.89 24.18
CA ALA A 711 9.77 13.73 25.23
C ALA A 711 8.90 14.82 24.57
N LEU A 712 7.90 15.33 25.30
CA LEU A 712 7.42 16.69 25.02
C LEU A 712 8.24 17.68 25.83
N THR A 713 8.40 18.89 25.30
CA THR A 713 8.85 20.08 26.04
C THR A 713 7.95 21.27 25.71
N ALA A 714 7.87 22.27 26.60
CA ALA A 714 7.13 23.51 26.39
C ALA A 714 8.12 24.65 26.07
N ALA A 715 8.39 24.88 24.79
CA ALA A 715 9.30 25.93 24.33
C ALA A 715 8.50 27.14 23.84
N GLY A 716 8.72 28.33 24.41
CA GLY A 716 7.99 29.54 24.03
C GLY A 716 6.47 29.44 24.18
N GLY A 717 5.98 28.68 25.17
CA GLY A 717 4.56 28.35 25.34
C GLY A 717 4.02 27.29 24.38
N MET A 718 4.85 26.74 23.48
CA MET A 718 4.44 25.77 22.47
C MET A 718 4.98 24.36 22.75
N LEU A 719 4.07 23.39 22.80
CA LEU A 719 4.41 21.98 23.00
C LEU A 719 5.09 21.38 21.77
N THR A 720 6.33 20.94 21.98
CA THR A 720 7.26 20.52 20.93
C THR A 720 7.83 19.14 21.27
N PRO A 721 7.81 18.16 20.34
CA PRO A 721 8.39 16.85 20.57
C PRO A 721 9.92 16.88 20.36
N VAL A 722 10.66 16.32 21.32
CA VAL A 722 12.12 16.20 21.32
C VAL A 722 12.49 14.73 21.20
N ALA A 723 13.11 14.33 20.09
CA ALA A 723 13.45 12.94 19.79
C ALA A 723 14.58 12.44 20.71
N LEU A 724 14.26 11.48 21.58
CA LEU A 724 15.18 10.93 22.58
C LEU A 724 16.02 9.79 22.01
N GLU A 725 15.39 8.78 21.43
CA GLU A 725 16.02 7.50 21.06
C GLU A 725 15.29 6.85 19.88
N LEU A 726 16.00 6.01 19.11
CA LEU A 726 15.43 5.20 18.03
C LEU A 726 15.30 3.75 18.51
N ASN A 727 14.07 3.26 18.68
CA ASN A 727 13.74 2.02 19.39
C ASN A 727 12.63 1.22 18.68
N GLY A 728 12.89 0.73 17.46
CA GLY A 728 11.90 0.01 16.64
C GLY A 728 11.16 -1.13 17.36
N GLY A 729 11.89 -2.03 18.03
CA GLY A 729 11.30 -3.19 18.72
C GLY A 729 10.39 -2.80 19.90
N LEU A 730 10.88 -1.96 20.81
CA LEU A 730 10.09 -1.52 21.97
C LEU A 730 8.86 -0.70 21.56
N CYS A 731 8.95 0.09 20.50
CA CYS A 731 7.80 0.81 19.97
C CYS A 731 6.74 -0.11 19.35
N LEU A 732 7.13 -1.20 18.67
CA LEU A 732 6.18 -2.24 18.24
C LEU A 732 5.54 -2.95 19.44
N GLU A 733 6.30 -3.26 20.50
CA GLU A 733 5.75 -3.86 21.74
C GLU A 733 4.76 -2.93 22.45
N ALA A 734 5.07 -1.63 22.57
CA ALA A 734 4.16 -0.64 23.15
C ALA A 734 2.85 -0.50 22.34
N CYS A 735 2.93 -0.59 21.01
CA CYS A 735 1.74 -0.62 20.14
C CYS A 735 0.94 -1.91 20.30
N GLY A 736 1.60 -3.07 20.30
CA GLY A 736 0.98 -4.38 20.49
C GLY A 736 0.29 -4.49 21.85
N ALA A 737 0.88 -3.94 22.90
CA ALA A 737 0.26 -3.88 24.22
C ALA A 737 -0.98 -2.97 24.26
N LEU A 738 -0.97 -1.81 23.59
CA LEU A 738 -2.18 -0.97 23.46
C LEU A 738 -3.31 -1.67 22.69
N GLU A 739 -2.96 -2.42 21.65
CA GLU A 739 -3.93 -3.14 20.82
C GLU A 739 -4.46 -4.41 21.53
N GLY A 740 -3.61 -5.14 22.25
CA GLY A 740 -3.96 -6.30 23.07
C GLY A 740 -4.86 -5.95 24.27
N LEU A 741 -4.64 -4.80 24.90
CA LEU A 741 -5.57 -4.23 25.91
C LEU A 741 -6.99 -4.00 25.38
N TRP A 742 -7.17 -4.04 24.05
CA TRP A 742 -8.44 -3.82 23.35
C TRP A 742 -8.92 -5.04 22.57
N ALA A 743 -8.42 -6.26 22.85
CA ALA A 743 -8.71 -7.49 22.10
C ALA A 743 -10.17 -8.00 22.11
N ALA A 744 -11.13 -7.23 22.63
CA ALA A 744 -12.54 -7.45 22.34
C ALA A 744 -12.84 -7.07 20.87
N PRO A 745 -13.60 -7.89 20.11
CA PRO A 745 -13.83 -7.64 18.69
C PRO A 745 -14.57 -6.32 18.46
N ARG A 746 -13.88 -5.35 17.83
CA ARG A 746 -14.39 -4.01 17.55
C ARG A 746 -15.44 -4.04 16.43
N LEU A 747 -16.70 -4.20 16.81
CA LEU A 747 -17.84 -3.85 15.94
C LEU A 747 -17.98 -2.32 15.84
N GLY A 748 -17.22 -1.71 14.93
CA GLY A 748 -17.37 -0.30 14.58
C GLY A 748 -16.43 0.12 13.45
N PRO A 749 -16.85 1.02 12.55
CA PRO A 749 -16.03 1.46 11.39
C PRO A 749 -14.80 2.29 11.80
N ALA A 750 -14.77 2.82 13.02
CA ALA A 750 -13.65 3.57 13.58
C ALA A 750 -12.64 2.69 14.35
N ALA A 751 -12.45 1.44 13.94
CA ALA A 751 -11.39 0.59 14.48
C ALA A 751 -10.01 1.18 14.14
N ALA A 752 -9.35 1.77 15.15
CA ALA A 752 -8.02 2.37 14.96
C ALA A 752 -7.02 1.31 14.45
N GLU A 753 -6.43 1.61 13.29
CA GLU A 753 -5.60 0.73 12.46
C GLU A 753 -4.45 0.07 13.22
N ALA A 754 -4.11 -1.18 12.89
CA ALA A 754 -3.02 -1.92 13.52
C ALA A 754 -1.67 -1.24 13.21
N ALA A 755 -0.83 -1.07 14.23
CA ALA A 755 0.45 -0.34 14.14
C ALA A 755 1.50 -0.99 13.20
N ALA A 756 1.19 -2.15 12.63
CA ALA A 756 2.02 -2.86 11.68
C ALA A 756 1.49 -2.84 10.24
N ALA A 757 0.28 -2.33 9.97
CA ALA A 757 -0.34 -2.46 8.64
C ALA A 757 0.49 -1.82 7.50
N PRO A 758 1.07 -0.61 7.65
CA PRO A 758 1.96 -0.03 6.63
C PRO A 758 3.32 -0.75 6.50
N LEU A 759 3.81 -1.39 7.57
CA LEU A 759 5.00 -2.25 7.48
C LEU A 759 4.67 -3.51 6.67
N VAL A 760 3.58 -4.21 7.00
CA VAL A 760 3.13 -5.42 6.29
C VAL A 760 2.88 -5.12 4.81
N GLU A 761 2.24 -4.00 4.46
CA GLU A 761 2.09 -3.54 3.08
C GLU A 761 3.44 -3.41 2.36
N THR A 762 4.45 -2.84 3.02
CA THR A 762 5.82 -2.76 2.48
C THR A 762 6.50 -4.12 2.36
N MET A 763 6.32 -5.02 3.32
CA MET A 763 6.78 -6.42 3.23
C MET A 763 6.16 -7.11 1.99
N LEU A 764 4.85 -6.93 1.76
CA LEU A 764 4.12 -7.48 0.61
C LEU A 764 4.59 -6.86 -0.71
N ARG A 765 4.69 -5.52 -0.81
CA ARG A 765 5.16 -4.82 -2.02
C ARG A 765 6.58 -5.22 -2.40
N ARG A 766 7.50 -5.25 -1.44
CA ARG A 766 8.90 -5.63 -1.68
C ARG A 766 9.00 -7.12 -2.05
N SER A 767 8.22 -7.98 -1.40
CA SER A 767 8.08 -9.41 -1.75
C SER A 767 7.55 -9.61 -3.17
N ALA A 768 6.53 -8.86 -3.60
CA ALA A 768 5.96 -8.95 -4.94
C ALA A 768 6.99 -8.60 -6.02
N ARG A 769 7.76 -7.52 -5.85
CA ARG A 769 8.88 -7.20 -6.75
C ARG A 769 9.96 -8.29 -6.76
N CYS A 770 10.27 -8.87 -5.61
CA CYS A 770 11.22 -10.00 -5.51
C CYS A 770 10.77 -11.28 -6.25
N LEU A 771 9.46 -11.46 -6.49
CA LEU A 771 8.91 -12.56 -7.31
C LEU A 771 8.89 -12.26 -8.82
N MET A 772 8.94 -10.97 -9.20
CA MET A 772 8.87 -10.53 -10.59
C MET A 772 10.24 -10.26 -11.23
N GLU A 773 11.27 -9.97 -10.45
CA GLU A 773 12.62 -9.67 -10.95
C GLU A 773 13.17 -10.82 -11.83
N GLY A 774 13.67 -10.45 -13.01
CA GLY A 774 14.27 -11.36 -13.98
C GLY A 774 13.28 -12.10 -14.88
N LYS A 775 11.96 -12.00 -14.64
CA LYS A 775 10.93 -12.65 -15.48
C LYS A 775 10.87 -12.04 -16.88
N GLN A 776 10.60 -12.88 -17.88
CA GLN A 776 10.40 -12.48 -19.28
C GLN A 776 8.91 -12.30 -19.57
N LEU A 777 8.51 -11.08 -19.92
CA LEU A 777 7.12 -10.69 -20.15
C LEU A 777 6.95 -10.15 -21.57
N LEU A 778 6.00 -10.71 -22.32
CA LEU A 778 5.61 -10.18 -23.63
C LEU A 778 4.52 -9.12 -23.44
N VAL A 779 4.70 -7.97 -24.10
CA VAL A 779 3.74 -6.87 -24.16
C VAL A 779 3.22 -6.79 -25.59
N VAL A 780 1.90 -6.72 -25.77
CA VAL A 780 1.26 -6.53 -27.08
C VAL A 780 0.64 -5.14 -27.14
N GLY A 781 1.18 -4.27 -27.99
CA GLY A 781 0.84 -2.86 -28.05
C GLY A 781 1.48 -2.04 -26.93
N ALA A 782 2.25 -1.02 -27.31
CA ALA A 782 2.90 -0.10 -26.39
C ALA A 782 2.04 1.11 -26.02
N GLY A 783 1.13 1.52 -26.91
CA GLY A 783 0.30 2.72 -26.74
C GLY A 783 1.11 4.04 -26.76
N GLY A 784 0.40 5.16 -26.81
CA GLY A 784 1.01 6.49 -26.91
C GLY A 784 1.89 6.88 -25.71
N VAL A 785 2.56 8.04 -25.81
CA VAL A 785 3.59 8.49 -24.83
C VAL A 785 3.04 8.63 -23.41
N SER A 786 1.72 8.87 -23.23
CA SER A 786 1.05 8.83 -21.92
C SER A 786 1.12 7.46 -21.22
N LYS A 787 1.53 6.38 -21.91
CA LYS A 787 1.77 5.04 -21.33
C LYS A 787 3.24 4.79 -20.96
N LYS A 788 4.12 5.79 -21.10
CA LYS A 788 5.56 5.74 -20.72
C LYS A 788 5.79 5.21 -19.29
N PHE A 789 4.88 5.50 -18.35
CA PHE A 789 4.96 5.00 -16.97
C PHE A 789 4.99 3.47 -16.87
N VAL A 790 4.40 2.73 -17.82
CA VAL A 790 4.41 1.26 -17.79
C VAL A 790 5.81 0.72 -18.00
N TRP A 791 6.54 1.29 -18.96
CA TRP A 791 7.93 0.92 -19.28
C TRP A 791 8.89 1.24 -18.13
N GLU A 792 8.68 2.39 -17.48
CA GLU A 792 9.47 2.81 -16.32
C GLU A 792 9.18 1.93 -15.10
N ALA A 793 7.90 1.70 -14.76
CA ALA A 793 7.51 0.85 -13.65
C ALA A 793 7.93 -0.62 -13.85
N ALA A 794 7.82 -1.17 -15.07
CA ALA A 794 8.21 -2.54 -15.36
C ALA A 794 9.73 -2.76 -15.23
N ARG A 795 10.55 -1.78 -15.63
CA ARG A 795 11.99 -1.76 -15.34
C ARG A 795 12.24 -1.70 -13.82
N ASP A 796 11.48 -0.90 -13.09
CA ASP A 796 11.59 -0.75 -11.63
C ASP A 796 11.02 -1.96 -10.83
N TYR A 797 10.34 -2.90 -11.51
CA TYR A 797 10.01 -4.25 -11.03
C TYR A 797 11.10 -5.28 -11.38
N GLY A 798 12.12 -4.90 -12.17
CA GLY A 798 13.19 -5.79 -12.61
C GLY A 798 12.82 -6.74 -13.76
N LEU A 799 11.78 -6.43 -14.54
CA LEU A 799 11.31 -7.29 -15.64
C LEU A 799 12.25 -7.24 -16.87
N GLN A 800 12.26 -8.35 -17.61
CA GLN A 800 12.73 -8.41 -19.00
C GLN A 800 11.50 -8.32 -19.91
N LEU A 801 11.51 -7.36 -20.82
CA LEU A 801 10.37 -7.03 -21.68
C LEU A 801 10.66 -7.37 -23.14
N HIS A 802 9.67 -7.97 -23.78
CA HIS A 802 9.61 -8.16 -25.22
C HIS A 802 8.33 -7.45 -25.70
N LEU A 803 8.37 -6.72 -26.81
CA LEU A 803 7.25 -5.92 -27.31
C LEU A 803 6.85 -6.36 -28.72
N VAL A 804 5.54 -6.52 -28.94
CA VAL A 804 4.89 -6.57 -30.26
C VAL A 804 4.25 -5.21 -30.54
N GLU A 805 4.57 -4.59 -31.68
CA GLU A 805 4.09 -3.25 -32.04
C GLU A 805 4.05 -3.04 -33.57
N SER A 806 3.10 -2.21 -34.03
CA SER A 806 2.89 -1.86 -35.44
C SER A 806 3.84 -0.77 -35.94
N ASP A 807 4.19 0.24 -35.13
CA ASP A 807 5.17 1.27 -35.53
C ASP A 807 6.62 0.81 -35.25
N PRO A 808 7.46 0.58 -36.28
CA PRO A 808 8.86 0.19 -36.08
C PRO A 808 9.75 1.30 -35.51
N ASN A 809 9.25 2.55 -35.41
CA ASN A 809 9.96 3.70 -34.84
C ASN A 809 9.54 4.00 -33.39
N HIS A 810 8.60 3.23 -32.83
CA HIS A 810 7.93 3.57 -31.58
C HIS A 810 8.92 3.73 -30.42
N PHE A 811 8.69 4.71 -29.52
CA PHE A 811 9.67 5.07 -28.47
C PHE A 811 10.04 3.87 -27.57
N ALA A 812 9.07 2.99 -27.31
CA ALA A 812 9.27 1.79 -26.48
C ALA A 812 10.22 0.75 -27.10
N SER A 813 10.48 0.79 -28.42
CA SER A 813 11.45 -0.10 -29.08
C SER A 813 12.86 -0.03 -28.50
N GLN A 814 13.23 1.11 -27.90
CA GLN A 814 14.52 1.34 -27.25
C GLN A 814 14.54 0.95 -25.77
N LEU A 815 13.39 0.57 -25.20
CA LEU A 815 13.20 0.26 -23.77
C LEU A 815 13.10 -1.25 -23.48
N VAL A 816 13.19 -2.09 -24.50
CA VAL A 816 12.91 -3.54 -24.44
C VAL A 816 14.10 -4.41 -24.87
N GLN A 817 14.18 -5.63 -24.34
CA GLN A 817 15.18 -6.62 -24.72
C GLN A 817 14.89 -7.26 -26.08
N THR A 818 13.65 -7.18 -26.60
CA THR A 818 13.31 -7.65 -27.95
C THR A 818 12.13 -6.88 -28.51
N PHE A 819 12.27 -6.39 -29.75
CA PHE A 819 11.20 -5.76 -30.51
C PHE A 819 10.71 -6.68 -31.64
N ILE A 820 9.39 -6.84 -31.77
CA ILE A 820 8.70 -7.61 -32.80
C ILE A 820 7.77 -6.64 -33.55
N HIS A 821 8.28 -6.10 -34.66
CA HIS A 821 7.45 -5.37 -35.61
C HIS A 821 6.40 -6.32 -36.21
N PHE A 822 5.12 -6.02 -36.01
CA PHE A 822 4.00 -6.80 -36.51
C PHE A 822 2.76 -5.90 -36.60
N ASP A 823 2.10 -5.86 -37.76
CA ASP A 823 0.84 -5.12 -37.91
C ASP A 823 -0.29 -5.84 -37.16
N MET A 824 -0.71 -5.22 -36.07
CA MET A 824 -1.77 -5.68 -35.18
C MET A 824 -3.03 -4.80 -35.25
N THR A 825 -3.24 -4.05 -36.34
CA THR A 825 -4.40 -3.16 -36.52
C THR A 825 -5.63 -3.85 -37.13
N GLU A 826 -5.44 -4.89 -37.96
CA GLU A 826 -6.52 -5.68 -38.57
C GLU A 826 -7.02 -6.78 -37.61
N HIS A 827 -7.85 -6.40 -36.64
CA HIS A 827 -8.32 -7.32 -35.58
C HIS A 827 -9.27 -8.42 -36.07
N ARG A 828 -9.85 -8.27 -37.27
CA ARG A 828 -10.60 -9.34 -37.94
C ARG A 828 -9.75 -10.58 -38.21
N ARG A 829 -8.41 -10.43 -38.20
CA ARG A 829 -7.42 -11.51 -38.38
C ARG A 829 -6.72 -11.92 -37.08
N ASP A 830 -7.19 -11.48 -35.91
CA ASP A 830 -6.58 -11.77 -34.59
C ASP A 830 -6.20 -13.27 -34.37
N GLU A 831 -6.99 -14.22 -34.89
CA GLU A 831 -6.73 -15.66 -34.75
C GLU A 831 -5.63 -16.20 -35.69
N GLU A 832 -5.40 -15.52 -36.81
CA GLU A 832 -4.25 -15.75 -37.70
C GLU A 832 -3.02 -15.05 -37.13
N ASN A 833 -3.18 -13.80 -36.71
CA ASN A 833 -2.14 -12.96 -36.11
C ASN A 833 -1.55 -13.62 -34.85
N ALA A 834 -2.38 -14.16 -33.96
CA ALA A 834 -1.92 -14.89 -32.78
C ALA A 834 -1.05 -16.12 -33.11
N ARG A 835 -1.38 -16.87 -34.16
CA ARG A 835 -0.59 -18.03 -34.61
C ARG A 835 0.76 -17.59 -35.17
N LEU A 836 0.76 -16.58 -36.04
CA LEU A 836 1.97 -16.01 -36.63
C LEU A 836 2.90 -15.41 -35.56
N LEU A 837 2.33 -14.68 -34.60
CA LEU A 837 3.07 -14.16 -33.44
C LEU A 837 3.62 -15.28 -32.55
N ALA A 838 2.85 -16.33 -32.30
CA ALA A 838 3.33 -17.49 -31.54
C ALA A 838 4.47 -18.22 -32.26
N GLU A 839 4.41 -18.36 -33.59
CA GLU A 839 5.53 -18.87 -34.40
C GLU A 839 6.77 -17.96 -34.32
N LEU A 840 6.61 -16.64 -34.42
CA LEU A 840 7.71 -15.67 -34.29
C LEU A 840 8.37 -15.69 -32.90
N VAL A 841 7.57 -15.80 -31.83
CA VAL A 841 8.04 -15.92 -30.44
C VAL A 841 8.82 -17.23 -30.25
N ARG A 842 8.27 -18.36 -30.71
CA ARG A 842 8.92 -19.68 -30.66
C ARG A 842 10.22 -19.70 -31.48
N ALA A 843 10.22 -19.12 -32.69
CA ALA A 843 11.39 -19.05 -33.57
C ALA A 843 12.53 -18.18 -33.03
N ARG A 844 12.21 -17.15 -32.23
CA ARG A 844 13.19 -16.34 -31.49
C ARG A 844 13.69 -17.00 -30.20
N GLY A 845 13.13 -18.16 -29.80
CA GLY A 845 13.56 -18.91 -28.62
C GLY A 845 13.25 -18.23 -27.27
N LEU A 846 12.30 -17.30 -27.24
CA LEU A 846 11.93 -16.55 -26.03
C LEU A 846 11.31 -17.48 -24.97
N LYS A 847 11.61 -17.26 -23.69
CA LYS A 847 11.13 -18.10 -22.57
C LYS A 847 10.27 -17.26 -21.62
N LEU A 848 9.10 -16.90 -22.12
CA LEU A 848 8.16 -16.03 -21.43
C LEU A 848 7.60 -16.68 -20.16
N ASP A 849 7.63 -15.94 -19.05
CA ASP A 849 6.88 -16.23 -17.82
C ASP A 849 5.39 -15.85 -17.97
N GLY A 850 5.09 -14.90 -18.85
CA GLY A 850 3.74 -14.37 -19.07
C GLY A 850 3.63 -13.48 -20.31
N CYS A 851 2.41 -13.08 -20.64
CA CYS A 851 2.11 -12.16 -21.74
C CYS A 851 0.87 -11.31 -21.38
N PHE A 852 0.92 -10.00 -21.61
CA PHE A 852 -0.18 -9.09 -21.28
C PHE A 852 -0.28 -7.89 -22.23
N SER A 853 -1.39 -7.16 -22.11
CA SER A 853 -1.52 -5.81 -22.66
C SER A 853 -2.32 -4.94 -21.70
N TYR A 854 -2.09 -3.64 -21.79
CA TYR A 854 -2.88 -2.57 -21.17
C TYR A 854 -3.57 -1.69 -22.23
N TRP A 855 -3.39 -2.00 -23.52
CA TRP A 855 -4.03 -1.31 -24.63
C TRP A 855 -5.32 -2.05 -25.02
N ASP A 856 -6.44 -1.33 -25.05
CA ASP A 856 -7.78 -1.95 -25.01
C ASP A 856 -8.11 -2.81 -26.24
N ASP A 857 -7.59 -2.44 -27.41
CA ASP A 857 -7.83 -3.16 -28.66
C ASP A 857 -7.00 -4.46 -28.76
N CYS A 858 -5.84 -4.47 -28.10
CA CYS A 858 -4.91 -5.61 -28.10
C CYS A 858 -5.31 -6.75 -27.15
N LEU A 859 -6.32 -6.56 -26.29
CA LEU A 859 -6.67 -7.52 -25.23
C LEU A 859 -7.14 -8.88 -25.79
N VAL A 860 -7.85 -8.90 -26.93
CA VAL A 860 -8.30 -10.13 -27.58
C VAL A 860 -7.15 -10.87 -28.25
N LEU A 861 -6.35 -10.18 -29.06
CA LEU A 861 -5.11 -10.70 -29.66
C LEU A 861 -4.16 -11.27 -28.59
N THR A 862 -4.00 -10.56 -27.46
CA THR A 862 -3.18 -10.99 -26.32
C THR A 862 -3.69 -12.32 -25.75
N ALA A 863 -4.99 -12.45 -25.49
CA ALA A 863 -5.55 -13.68 -24.94
C ALA A 863 -5.40 -14.88 -25.91
N LEU A 864 -5.58 -14.65 -27.22
CA LEU A 864 -5.36 -15.66 -28.26
C LEU A 864 -3.88 -16.09 -28.33
N LEU A 865 -2.97 -15.13 -28.25
CA LEU A 865 -1.53 -15.38 -28.22
C LEU A 865 -1.11 -16.14 -26.95
N CYS A 866 -1.70 -15.82 -25.79
CA CYS A 866 -1.52 -16.60 -24.57
C CYS A 866 -2.04 -18.03 -24.72
N GLN A 867 -3.19 -18.24 -25.37
CA GLN A 867 -3.72 -19.58 -25.64
C GLN A 867 -2.79 -20.40 -26.54
N GLU A 868 -2.26 -19.80 -27.62
CA GLU A 868 -1.28 -20.44 -28.52
C GLU A 868 0.06 -20.74 -27.83
N LEU A 869 0.53 -19.87 -26.93
CA LEU A 869 1.79 -20.06 -26.20
C LEU A 869 1.66 -20.90 -24.93
N GLY A 870 0.44 -21.20 -24.46
CA GLY A 870 0.19 -21.90 -23.19
C GLY A 870 0.43 -21.04 -21.94
N LEU A 871 0.32 -19.71 -22.07
CA LEU A 871 0.56 -18.74 -20.99
C LEU A 871 -0.74 -18.39 -20.23
N PRO A 872 -0.66 -17.97 -18.95
CA PRO A 872 -1.83 -17.55 -18.18
C PRO A 872 -2.53 -16.31 -18.77
N CYS A 873 -3.84 -16.39 -18.98
CA CYS A 873 -4.69 -15.26 -19.34
C CYS A 873 -6.18 -15.60 -19.07
N SER A 874 -7.05 -14.59 -19.01
CA SER A 874 -8.49 -14.84 -19.11
C SER A 874 -8.85 -15.36 -20.52
N PRO A 875 -9.87 -16.25 -20.67
CA PRO A 875 -10.12 -16.92 -21.94
C PRO A 875 -10.45 -15.94 -23.10
N PRO A 876 -10.00 -16.21 -24.34
CA PRO A 876 -10.31 -15.33 -25.48
C PRO A 876 -11.80 -15.08 -25.71
N ALA A 877 -12.65 -16.07 -25.42
CA ALA A 877 -14.10 -15.91 -25.48
C ALA A 877 -14.64 -14.91 -24.43
N ALA A 878 -14.04 -14.86 -23.23
CA ALA A 878 -14.39 -13.89 -22.19
C ALA A 878 -13.91 -12.47 -22.56
N MET A 879 -12.71 -12.35 -23.15
CA MET A 879 -12.20 -11.06 -23.64
C MET A 879 -13.03 -10.52 -24.82
N ARG A 880 -13.35 -11.36 -25.82
CA ARG A 880 -14.24 -10.99 -26.94
C ARG A 880 -15.63 -10.57 -26.46
N LEU A 881 -16.15 -11.26 -25.45
CA LEU A 881 -17.44 -10.95 -24.81
C LEU A 881 -17.40 -9.57 -24.14
N ALA A 882 -16.42 -9.33 -23.28
CA ALA A 882 -16.25 -8.06 -22.56
C ALA A 882 -16.06 -6.86 -23.52
N LYS A 883 -15.18 -7.01 -24.53
CA LYS A 883 -14.80 -5.94 -25.47
C LYS A 883 -15.93 -5.52 -26.43
N LYS A 884 -16.90 -6.38 -26.77
CA LYS A 884 -18.10 -5.98 -27.55
C LYS A 884 -19.24 -5.57 -26.60
N LYS A 885 -19.52 -4.28 -26.52
CA LYS A 885 -20.45 -3.65 -25.55
C LYS A 885 -21.86 -4.26 -25.57
N SER A 886 -22.47 -4.47 -26.75
CA SER A 886 -23.81 -5.09 -26.83
C SER A 886 -23.81 -6.56 -26.42
N LEU A 887 -22.74 -7.29 -26.74
CA LEU A 887 -22.60 -8.71 -26.44
C LEU A 887 -22.49 -8.96 -24.93
N THR A 888 -21.76 -8.10 -24.21
CA THR A 888 -21.73 -8.09 -22.74
C THR A 888 -23.13 -7.95 -22.15
N GLN A 889 -23.86 -6.89 -22.53
CA GLN A 889 -25.20 -6.61 -21.99
C GLN A 889 -26.18 -7.76 -22.29
N LEU A 890 -26.27 -8.19 -23.55
CA LEU A 890 -27.19 -9.26 -24.00
C LEU A 890 -26.86 -10.65 -23.44
N HIS A 891 -25.59 -10.92 -23.10
CA HIS A 891 -25.18 -12.12 -22.40
C HIS A 891 -25.57 -12.06 -20.92
N LEU A 892 -25.18 -10.99 -20.21
CA LEU A 892 -25.43 -10.83 -18.78
C LEU A 892 -26.94 -10.76 -18.45
N LEU A 893 -27.76 -10.16 -19.31
CA LEU A 893 -29.23 -10.19 -19.21
C LEU A 893 -29.81 -11.61 -19.15
N ARG A 894 -29.14 -12.62 -19.70
CA ARG A 894 -29.60 -14.03 -19.71
C ARG A 894 -29.17 -14.82 -18.46
N HIS A 895 -28.26 -14.27 -17.65
CA HIS A 895 -27.76 -14.93 -16.44
C HIS A 895 -28.64 -14.63 -15.23
N HIS A 896 -29.74 -15.39 -15.15
CA HIS A 896 -30.64 -15.44 -13.99
C HIS A 896 -30.27 -16.59 -13.04
N GLY A 897 -30.53 -16.44 -11.75
CA GLY A 897 -30.37 -17.50 -10.74
C GLY A 897 -29.23 -17.26 -9.75
N PRO A 898 -28.97 -18.24 -8.86
CA PRO A 898 -27.83 -18.18 -7.95
C PRO A 898 -26.50 -18.35 -8.73
N PRO A 899 -25.37 -17.76 -8.25
CA PRO A 899 -25.23 -17.06 -6.96
C PRO A 899 -25.75 -15.62 -7.02
N TRP A 900 -26.60 -15.25 -6.05
CA TRP A 900 -27.24 -13.93 -5.98
C TRP A 900 -26.27 -12.83 -5.48
N PRO A 901 -26.48 -11.54 -5.81
CA PRO A 901 -27.37 -11.05 -6.88
C PRO A 901 -26.93 -11.58 -8.24
N ALA A 902 -27.90 -11.82 -9.13
CA ALA A 902 -27.64 -12.37 -10.45
C ALA A 902 -27.15 -11.26 -11.41
N PRO A 903 -26.22 -11.54 -12.36
CA PRO A 903 -25.69 -10.50 -13.25
C PRO A 903 -26.76 -9.81 -14.11
N SER A 904 -27.88 -10.49 -14.42
CA SER A 904 -29.02 -9.90 -15.13
C SER A 904 -29.72 -8.75 -14.40
N LEU A 905 -29.40 -8.48 -13.12
CA LEU A 905 -29.91 -7.33 -12.36
C LEU A 905 -29.12 -6.03 -12.64
N HIS A 906 -27.94 -6.15 -13.25
CA HIS A 906 -27.03 -5.03 -13.52
C HIS A 906 -26.96 -4.67 -15.01
N ALA A 907 -27.17 -5.65 -15.91
CA ALA A 907 -27.22 -5.42 -17.34
C ALA A 907 -28.51 -4.71 -17.78
N VAL A 908 -28.47 -4.02 -18.93
CA VAL A 908 -29.59 -3.21 -19.48
C VAL A 908 -29.92 -3.59 -20.93
N PRO A 909 -31.15 -3.36 -21.40
CA PRO A 909 -31.54 -3.56 -22.79
C PRO A 909 -30.67 -2.76 -23.78
N CYS A 910 -30.28 -3.41 -24.88
CA CYS A 910 -29.61 -2.77 -26.00
C CYS A 910 -29.88 -3.52 -27.32
N CYS A 911 -29.56 -2.88 -28.43
CA CYS A 911 -29.59 -3.46 -29.79
C CYS A 911 -28.30 -3.09 -30.52
N PRO A 912 -27.56 -4.05 -31.10
CA PRO A 912 -26.46 -3.77 -32.02
C PRO A 912 -26.99 -3.18 -33.35
N LEU A 913 -26.17 -2.36 -33.99
CA LEU A 913 -26.50 -1.59 -35.19
C LEU A 913 -25.34 -1.73 -36.21
N GLU A 914 -25.64 -2.36 -37.34
CA GLU A 914 -24.68 -2.53 -38.46
C GLU A 914 -25.25 -1.91 -39.76
N SER A 915 -26.49 -1.41 -39.74
CA SER A 915 -27.21 -0.76 -40.85
C SER A 915 -28.36 0.15 -40.38
N GLU A 916 -28.82 1.06 -41.24
CA GLU A 916 -30.01 1.91 -41.00
C GLU A 916 -31.28 1.10 -40.69
N ALA A 917 -31.40 -0.09 -41.29
CA ALA A 917 -32.52 -1.00 -41.03
C ALA A 917 -32.45 -1.62 -39.62
N ASP A 918 -31.31 -1.59 -38.95
CA ASP A 918 -31.17 -1.97 -37.53
C ASP A 918 -31.61 -0.83 -36.61
N VAL A 919 -31.34 0.43 -37.00
CA VAL A 919 -31.80 1.62 -36.27
C VAL A 919 -33.32 1.64 -36.19
N GLU A 920 -34.00 1.45 -37.31
CA GLU A 920 -35.48 1.38 -37.39
C GLU A 920 -36.07 0.27 -36.51
N ARG A 921 -35.37 -0.86 -36.35
CA ARG A 921 -35.79 -1.94 -35.44
C ARG A 921 -35.43 -1.66 -33.98
N ALA A 922 -34.33 -0.96 -33.71
CA ALA A 922 -33.84 -0.69 -32.36
C ALA A 922 -34.68 0.35 -31.62
N VAL A 923 -35.15 1.40 -32.30
CA VAL A 923 -36.05 2.44 -31.73
C VAL A 923 -37.45 1.92 -31.35
N HIS A 924 -37.75 0.67 -31.69
CA HIS A 924 -38.96 -0.05 -31.26
C HIS A 924 -38.70 -1.12 -30.18
N GLN A 925 -37.44 -1.33 -29.78
CA GLN A 925 -37.03 -2.36 -28.81
C GLN A 925 -36.34 -1.77 -27.57
N VAL A 926 -35.61 -0.67 -27.72
CA VAL A 926 -34.95 0.06 -26.63
C VAL A 926 -35.79 1.31 -26.30
N PRO A 927 -36.12 1.58 -25.01
CA PRO A 927 -36.79 2.82 -24.62
C PRO A 927 -35.96 4.05 -24.99
N LEU A 928 -36.63 5.15 -25.36
CA LEU A 928 -36.02 6.46 -25.56
C LEU A 928 -36.39 7.43 -24.42
N PRO A 929 -35.49 8.34 -23.99
CA PRO A 929 -34.15 8.59 -24.55
C PRO A 929 -33.19 7.41 -24.35
N GLY A 930 -32.25 7.25 -25.28
CA GLY A 930 -31.27 6.18 -25.30
C GLY A 930 -29.86 6.70 -25.54
N VAL A 931 -28.87 5.84 -25.36
CA VAL A 931 -27.45 6.16 -25.65
C VAL A 931 -27.01 5.35 -26.85
N MET A 932 -26.59 6.04 -27.91
CA MET A 932 -25.87 5.42 -29.02
C MET A 932 -24.36 5.51 -28.76
N LYS A 933 -23.64 4.42 -28.94
CA LYS A 933 -22.16 4.38 -28.87
C LYS A 933 -21.56 3.34 -29.82
N LEU A 934 -20.27 3.48 -30.14
CA LEU A 934 -19.50 2.45 -30.86
C LEU A 934 -19.43 1.16 -30.03
N GLU A 935 -19.42 0.00 -30.69
CA GLU A 935 -19.35 -1.33 -30.04
C GLU A 935 -17.99 -1.64 -29.41
N PHE A 936 -16.93 -1.04 -29.96
CA PHE A 936 -15.53 -1.33 -29.65
C PHE A 936 -14.69 -0.10 -29.22
N GLY A 937 -15.21 1.11 -29.44
CA GLY A 937 -14.49 2.37 -29.17
C GLY A 937 -14.40 2.74 -27.69
N ALA A 938 -13.50 3.68 -27.40
CA ALA A 938 -13.19 4.21 -26.07
C ALA A 938 -13.30 5.75 -26.03
N GLY A 939 -12.93 6.38 -24.91
CA GLY A 939 -12.79 7.84 -24.79
C GLY A 939 -14.10 8.64 -24.95
N ALA A 940 -15.26 8.00 -24.80
CA ALA A 940 -16.58 8.51 -25.19
C ALA A 940 -16.71 8.93 -26.68
N VAL A 941 -15.78 8.54 -27.55
CA VAL A 941 -15.83 8.90 -28.98
C VAL A 941 -17.01 8.19 -29.66
N GLY A 942 -17.77 8.95 -30.45
CA GLY A 942 -18.99 8.47 -31.10
C GLY A 942 -20.19 8.22 -30.16
N VAL A 943 -20.09 8.53 -28.87
CA VAL A 943 -21.22 8.46 -27.92
C VAL A 943 -22.18 9.65 -28.14
N ARG A 944 -23.50 9.41 -28.09
CA ARG A 944 -24.53 10.46 -28.10
C ARG A 944 -25.80 10.03 -27.35
N LEU A 945 -26.33 10.91 -26.51
CA LEU A 945 -27.71 10.86 -26.01
C LEU A 945 -28.67 11.18 -27.17
N VAL A 946 -29.64 10.30 -27.44
CA VAL A 946 -30.64 10.45 -28.50
C VAL A 946 -32.04 10.36 -27.91
N GLU A 947 -32.87 11.37 -28.17
CA GLU A 947 -34.22 11.48 -27.57
C GLU A 947 -35.33 10.89 -28.45
N ASP A 948 -35.09 10.81 -29.77
CA ASP A 948 -36.05 10.37 -30.77
C ASP A 948 -35.40 9.55 -31.91
N ALA A 949 -36.24 8.90 -32.73
CA ALA A 949 -35.75 8.09 -33.85
C ALA A 949 -35.03 8.90 -34.95
N PRO A 950 -35.50 10.09 -35.38
CA PRO A 950 -34.72 10.99 -36.25
C PRO A 950 -33.28 11.26 -35.75
N GLN A 951 -33.08 11.54 -34.46
CA GLN A 951 -31.75 11.72 -33.87
C GLN A 951 -30.90 10.44 -33.94
N CYS A 952 -31.52 9.26 -33.80
CA CYS A 952 -30.83 7.98 -33.95
C CYS A 952 -30.30 7.80 -35.37
N HIS A 953 -31.15 8.03 -36.38
CA HIS A 953 -30.76 7.94 -37.79
C HIS A 953 -29.71 9.00 -38.16
N GLU A 954 -29.87 10.26 -37.75
CA GLU A 954 -28.88 11.33 -37.98
C GLU A 954 -27.50 10.94 -37.45
N HIS A 955 -27.44 10.45 -36.20
CA HIS A 955 -26.18 10.07 -35.56
C HIS A 955 -25.55 8.82 -36.19
N PHE A 956 -26.36 7.81 -36.54
CA PHE A 956 -25.87 6.62 -37.24
C PHE A 956 -25.31 6.95 -38.63
N SER A 957 -26.07 7.68 -39.45
CA SER A 957 -25.61 8.15 -40.79
C SER A 957 -24.39 9.08 -40.71
N ARG A 958 -24.20 9.80 -39.60
CA ARG A 958 -23.00 10.62 -39.34
C ARG A 958 -21.80 9.74 -39.04
N ILE A 959 -21.85 8.92 -37.99
CA ILE A 959 -20.74 8.04 -37.59
C ILE A 959 -20.36 7.06 -38.71
N THR A 960 -21.34 6.54 -39.45
CA THR A 960 -21.11 5.66 -40.61
C THR A 960 -20.38 6.37 -41.76
N ARG A 961 -20.49 7.70 -41.90
CA ARG A 961 -19.76 8.48 -42.91
C ARG A 961 -18.38 8.91 -42.42
N ASP A 962 -18.33 9.44 -41.20
CA ASP A 962 -17.22 10.27 -40.74
C ASP A 962 -16.14 9.45 -40.00
N LEU A 963 -16.45 8.20 -39.60
CA LEU A 963 -15.51 7.26 -38.99
C LEU A 963 -15.44 5.95 -39.83
N GLN A 964 -14.37 5.81 -40.63
CA GLN A 964 -14.17 4.71 -41.60
C GLN A 964 -12.87 3.91 -41.35
N GLY A 965 -11.83 4.50 -40.74
CA GLY A 965 -10.63 3.79 -40.26
C GLY A 965 -9.85 4.57 -39.19
N GLU A 966 -8.82 3.94 -38.60
CA GLU A 966 -7.95 4.53 -37.54
C GLU A 966 -7.19 5.82 -37.97
N ALA A 967 -7.26 6.19 -39.26
CA ALA A 967 -6.72 7.45 -39.77
C ALA A 967 -7.67 8.64 -39.58
N ASP A 968 -8.96 8.41 -39.35
CA ASP A 968 -9.97 9.46 -39.13
C ASP A 968 -9.96 9.93 -37.66
N HIS A 969 -9.70 8.99 -36.74
CA HIS A 969 -9.32 9.24 -35.35
C HIS A 969 -8.50 8.04 -34.85
N PRO A 970 -7.44 8.23 -34.03
CA PRO A 970 -6.78 7.11 -33.36
C PRO A 970 -7.65 6.53 -32.24
N GLY A 971 -7.56 5.21 -32.00
CA GLY A 971 -8.02 4.59 -30.74
C GLY A 971 -9.53 4.40 -30.61
N ILE A 972 -10.27 4.58 -31.70
CA ILE A 972 -11.74 4.40 -31.78
C ILE A 972 -12.16 2.95 -32.03
N GLY A 973 -11.20 2.02 -32.10
CA GLY A 973 -11.45 0.58 -32.25
C GLY A 973 -11.92 0.16 -33.65
N LEU A 974 -11.66 0.98 -34.67
CA LEU A 974 -12.02 0.70 -36.07
C LEU A 974 -11.20 -0.43 -36.71
N GLY A 975 -10.12 -0.90 -36.08
CA GLY A 975 -9.57 -2.23 -36.37
C GLY A 975 -10.59 -3.37 -36.26
N TRP A 976 -11.72 -3.16 -35.57
CA TRP A 976 -12.90 -4.03 -35.56
C TRP A 976 -14.01 -3.56 -36.52
N GLY A 977 -14.13 -2.24 -36.72
CA GLY A 977 -15.09 -1.56 -37.62
C GLY A 977 -16.10 -0.69 -36.87
N ASN A 978 -16.82 0.18 -37.60
CA ASN A 978 -17.68 1.23 -37.06
C ASN A 978 -19.07 0.77 -36.59
N ALA A 979 -19.20 -0.50 -36.17
CA ALA A 979 -20.45 -1.03 -35.62
C ALA A 979 -20.85 -0.28 -34.34
N MET A 980 -22.14 -0.01 -34.17
CA MET A 980 -22.69 0.74 -33.04
C MET A 980 -23.68 -0.11 -32.23
N LEU A 981 -24.12 0.41 -31.08
CA LEU A 981 -25.31 -0.06 -30.39
C LEU A 981 -26.18 1.12 -29.95
N LEU A 982 -27.49 0.87 -29.84
CA LEU A 982 -28.42 1.68 -29.05
C LEU A 982 -28.65 0.97 -27.71
N MET A 983 -28.48 1.69 -26.60
CA MET A 983 -28.62 1.19 -25.23
C MET A 983 -29.65 2.03 -24.46
N GLU A 984 -30.34 1.44 -23.50
CA GLU A 984 -31.22 2.18 -22.56
C GLU A 984 -30.43 3.30 -21.87
N PHE A 985 -31.00 4.51 -21.79
CA PHE A 985 -30.38 5.59 -21.01
C PHE A 985 -30.52 5.32 -19.51
N VAL A 986 -29.38 5.10 -18.85
CA VAL A 986 -29.32 4.85 -17.42
C VAL A 986 -29.17 6.16 -16.65
N GLU A 987 -30.19 6.55 -15.90
CA GLU A 987 -30.15 7.71 -15.01
C GLU A 987 -29.51 7.35 -13.65
N GLY A 988 -28.44 8.06 -13.27
CA GLY A 988 -27.75 7.87 -12.00
C GLY A 988 -26.38 8.57 -11.94
N THR A 989 -25.77 8.60 -10.76
CA THR A 989 -24.36 9.00 -10.60
C THR A 989 -23.46 7.92 -11.19
N GLU A 990 -22.32 8.31 -11.74
CA GLU A 990 -21.39 7.42 -12.44
C GLU A 990 -20.15 7.15 -11.58
N HIS A 991 -19.64 5.92 -11.64
CA HIS A 991 -18.55 5.44 -10.80
C HIS A 991 -17.79 4.33 -11.52
N ASP A 992 -16.49 4.26 -11.30
CA ASP A 992 -15.66 3.17 -11.79
C ASP A 992 -15.30 2.23 -10.65
N VAL A 993 -15.20 0.94 -10.96
CA VAL A 993 -14.76 -0.09 -10.02
C VAL A 993 -13.58 -0.86 -10.58
N ASP A 994 -12.38 -0.55 -10.09
CA ASP A 994 -11.15 -1.28 -10.42
C ASP A 994 -11.01 -2.50 -9.50
N LEU A 995 -11.16 -3.69 -10.08
CA LEU A 995 -11.09 -5.00 -9.42
C LEU A 995 -9.76 -5.69 -9.70
N VAL A 996 -9.26 -6.45 -8.73
CA VAL A 996 -8.18 -7.44 -8.92
C VAL A 996 -8.74 -8.84 -8.65
N LEU A 997 -8.81 -9.68 -9.68
CA LEU A 997 -9.32 -11.06 -9.59
C LEU A 997 -8.20 -12.09 -9.84
N PHE A 998 -8.21 -13.20 -9.10
CA PHE A 998 -7.35 -14.36 -9.34
C PHE A 998 -8.08 -15.65 -8.98
N GLY A 999 -8.12 -16.62 -9.89
CA GLY A 999 -8.87 -17.87 -9.75
C GLY A 999 -10.37 -17.64 -9.47
N GLY A 1000 -10.95 -16.56 -9.99
CA GLY A 1000 -12.32 -16.13 -9.70
C GLY A 1000 -12.55 -15.57 -8.28
N ARG A 1001 -11.50 -15.41 -7.46
CA ARG A 1001 -11.58 -14.75 -6.15
C ARG A 1001 -11.29 -13.25 -6.31
N LEU A 1002 -12.13 -12.41 -5.73
CA LEU A 1002 -11.82 -11.00 -5.51
C LEU A 1002 -10.67 -10.86 -4.50
N LEU A 1003 -9.62 -10.12 -4.88
CA LEU A 1003 -8.46 -9.83 -4.02
C LEU A 1003 -8.49 -8.39 -3.50
N ALA A 1004 -8.85 -7.43 -4.34
CA ALA A 1004 -9.01 -6.02 -3.99
C ALA A 1004 -10.05 -5.36 -4.93
N ALA A 1005 -10.67 -4.29 -4.46
CA ALA A 1005 -11.57 -3.43 -5.24
C ALA A 1005 -11.37 -1.97 -4.81
N PHE A 1006 -11.50 -1.05 -5.75
CA PHE A 1006 -11.42 0.40 -5.53
C PHE A 1006 -12.56 1.08 -6.28
N VAL A 1007 -13.17 2.10 -5.68
CA VAL A 1007 -14.30 2.84 -6.29
C VAL A 1007 -13.97 4.32 -6.37
N SER A 1008 -14.07 4.89 -7.57
CA SER A 1008 -14.06 6.34 -7.86
C SER A 1008 -15.48 6.84 -8.12
N ASP A 1009 -15.75 8.10 -7.78
CA ASP A 1009 -16.98 8.80 -8.19
C ASP A 1009 -16.67 9.74 -9.35
N ASN A 1010 -17.51 9.73 -10.39
CA ASN A 1010 -17.37 10.60 -11.56
C ASN A 1010 -18.40 11.75 -11.53
N GLY A 1011 -17.97 12.89 -12.03
CA GLY A 1011 -18.77 14.12 -12.08
C GLY A 1011 -19.85 14.08 -13.16
N PRO A 1012 -20.73 15.09 -13.24
CA PRO A 1012 -21.63 15.29 -14.36
C PRO A 1012 -20.88 15.31 -15.71
N THR A 1013 -21.09 14.30 -16.54
CA THR A 1013 -20.55 14.22 -17.91
C THR A 1013 -21.13 15.31 -18.82
N ARG A 1014 -20.37 15.80 -19.81
CA ARG A 1014 -20.88 16.78 -20.79
C ARG A 1014 -21.85 16.14 -21.77
N LEU A 1015 -23.15 16.42 -21.61
CA LEU A 1015 -24.18 16.01 -22.57
C LEU A 1015 -24.11 16.85 -23.86
N PRO A 1016 -24.45 16.29 -25.04
CA PRO A 1016 -24.94 14.93 -25.25
C PRO A 1016 -23.84 13.87 -25.45
N GLY A 1017 -22.56 14.25 -25.46
CA GLY A 1017 -21.43 13.37 -25.82
C GLY A 1017 -20.89 12.49 -24.69
N PHE A 1018 -21.32 12.70 -23.45
CA PHE A 1018 -20.85 11.98 -22.24
C PHE A 1018 -19.36 12.13 -21.90
N THR A 1019 -18.65 13.12 -22.43
CA THR A 1019 -17.25 13.39 -22.07
C THR A 1019 -17.07 13.54 -20.55
N GLU A 1020 -16.08 12.85 -19.99
CA GLU A 1020 -15.65 12.95 -18.59
C GLU A 1020 -15.24 14.38 -18.22
N THR A 1021 -15.52 14.78 -16.97
CA THR A 1021 -15.31 16.17 -16.52
C THR A 1021 -14.53 16.28 -15.22
N ALA A 1022 -14.79 15.38 -14.27
CA ALA A 1022 -14.23 15.42 -12.92
C ALA A 1022 -14.34 14.04 -12.24
N ALA A 1023 -13.50 13.80 -11.23
CA ALA A 1023 -13.59 12.60 -10.39
C ALA A 1023 -13.15 12.85 -8.93
N CYS A 1024 -13.57 11.94 -8.04
CA CYS A 1024 -13.17 11.86 -6.64
C CYS A 1024 -12.75 10.44 -6.25
N MET A 1025 -11.69 10.31 -5.47
CA MET A 1025 -11.28 9.05 -4.84
C MET A 1025 -10.75 9.31 -3.41
N PRO A 1026 -11.09 8.50 -2.40
CA PRO A 1026 -12.09 7.42 -2.42
C PRO A 1026 -13.49 7.92 -2.77
N THR A 1027 -14.37 6.99 -3.12
CA THR A 1027 -15.82 7.25 -3.24
C THR A 1027 -16.40 7.89 -1.96
N GLY A 1028 -17.34 8.82 -2.14
CA GLY A 1028 -18.19 9.39 -1.10
C GLY A 1028 -19.49 8.62 -0.88
N LEU A 1029 -19.71 7.50 -1.57
CA LEU A 1029 -20.87 6.62 -1.38
C LEU A 1029 -20.95 6.08 0.06
N ALA A 1030 -22.16 5.79 0.52
CA ALA A 1030 -22.34 5.04 1.76
C ALA A 1030 -21.80 3.61 1.59
N SER A 1031 -21.21 3.01 2.63
CA SER A 1031 -20.54 1.70 2.53
C SER A 1031 -21.44 0.55 2.07
N GLU A 1032 -22.77 0.68 2.19
CA GLU A 1032 -23.71 -0.26 1.56
C GLU A 1032 -23.73 -0.12 0.03
N GLN A 1033 -23.78 1.12 -0.48
CA GLN A 1033 -23.74 1.42 -1.92
C GLN A 1033 -22.38 1.04 -2.51
N GLU A 1034 -21.27 1.39 -1.85
CA GLU A 1034 -19.92 0.94 -2.22
C GLU A 1034 -19.86 -0.60 -2.35
N ALA A 1035 -20.36 -1.33 -1.34
CA ALA A 1035 -20.42 -2.79 -1.37
C ALA A 1035 -21.33 -3.33 -2.48
N GLN A 1036 -22.45 -2.66 -2.79
CA GLN A 1036 -23.32 -3.01 -3.92
C GLN A 1036 -22.60 -2.81 -5.27
N MET A 1037 -21.84 -1.72 -5.44
CA MET A 1037 -21.08 -1.43 -6.67
C MET A 1037 -19.96 -2.47 -6.88
N VAL A 1038 -19.17 -2.76 -5.85
CA VAL A 1038 -18.14 -3.82 -5.89
C VAL A 1038 -18.75 -5.19 -6.17
N GLN A 1039 -19.88 -5.52 -5.54
CA GLN A 1039 -20.56 -6.79 -5.76
C GLN A 1039 -21.17 -6.90 -7.18
N ALA A 1040 -21.67 -5.80 -7.74
CA ALA A 1040 -22.19 -5.73 -9.11
C ALA A 1040 -21.07 -5.93 -10.14
N ALA A 1041 -19.97 -5.16 -10.02
CA ALA A 1041 -18.80 -5.28 -10.89
C ALA A 1041 -18.25 -6.72 -10.89
N PHE A 1042 -18.05 -7.30 -9.69
CA PHE A 1042 -17.55 -8.66 -9.54
C PHE A 1042 -18.51 -9.72 -10.14
N ARG A 1043 -19.83 -9.54 -10.02
CA ARG A 1043 -20.82 -10.43 -10.67
C ARG A 1043 -20.80 -10.30 -12.19
N CYS A 1044 -20.62 -9.10 -12.74
CA CYS A 1044 -20.52 -8.89 -14.18
C CYS A 1044 -19.26 -9.54 -14.76
N CYS A 1045 -18.09 -9.34 -14.14
CA CYS A 1045 -16.85 -10.01 -14.54
C CYS A 1045 -16.97 -11.54 -14.51
N LEU A 1046 -17.46 -12.12 -13.40
CA LEU A 1046 -17.67 -13.57 -13.32
C LEU A 1046 -18.71 -14.08 -14.33
N GLY A 1047 -19.77 -13.31 -14.58
CA GLY A 1047 -20.78 -13.64 -15.60
C GLY A 1047 -20.21 -13.68 -17.02
N CYS A 1048 -19.21 -12.84 -17.31
CA CYS A 1048 -18.44 -12.87 -18.57
C CYS A 1048 -17.33 -13.93 -18.60
N GLY A 1049 -17.06 -14.64 -17.49
CA GLY A 1049 -15.96 -15.62 -17.40
C GLY A 1049 -14.57 -14.99 -17.21
N LEU A 1050 -14.51 -13.73 -16.75
CA LEU A 1050 -13.28 -13.06 -16.35
C LEU A 1050 -12.90 -13.50 -14.93
N LEU A 1051 -11.91 -14.38 -14.82
CA LEU A 1051 -11.50 -15.02 -13.55
C LEU A 1051 -10.16 -14.50 -13.01
N ASP A 1052 -9.30 -14.07 -13.91
CA ASP A 1052 -7.89 -13.75 -13.66
C ASP A 1052 -7.51 -12.49 -14.44
N GLY A 1053 -7.31 -11.38 -13.72
CA GLY A 1053 -6.87 -10.11 -14.28
C GLY A 1053 -7.09 -8.92 -13.34
N VAL A 1054 -6.74 -7.72 -13.84
CA VAL A 1054 -7.19 -6.45 -13.28
C VAL A 1054 -8.24 -5.89 -14.24
N PHE A 1055 -9.41 -5.52 -13.73
CA PHE A 1055 -10.57 -5.15 -14.54
C PHE A 1055 -11.21 -3.89 -13.99
N ASN A 1056 -11.36 -2.87 -14.84
CA ASN A 1056 -12.10 -1.66 -14.55
C ASN A 1056 -13.54 -1.81 -15.08
N VAL A 1057 -14.54 -1.48 -14.25
CA VAL A 1057 -15.95 -1.67 -14.57
C VAL A 1057 -16.72 -0.38 -14.34
N GLU A 1058 -17.31 0.14 -15.42
CA GLU A 1058 -18.05 1.40 -15.42
C GLU A 1058 -19.52 1.14 -15.04
N LEU A 1059 -20.00 1.81 -14.00
CA LEU A 1059 -21.31 1.58 -13.39
C LEU A 1059 -22.01 2.91 -13.11
N LYS A 1060 -23.32 2.98 -13.38
CA LYS A 1060 -24.19 4.01 -12.81
C LYS A 1060 -24.96 3.49 -11.60
N LEU A 1061 -24.97 4.25 -10.52
CA LEU A 1061 -25.79 3.98 -9.34
C LEU A 1061 -27.17 4.63 -9.52
N THR A 1062 -28.18 3.79 -9.78
CA THR A 1062 -29.57 4.22 -9.96
C THR A 1062 -30.36 4.11 -8.66
N GLY A 1063 -31.57 4.67 -8.61
CA GLY A 1063 -32.53 4.42 -7.52
C GLY A 1063 -32.96 2.95 -7.38
N ALA A 1064 -32.65 2.10 -8.37
CA ALA A 1064 -32.84 0.64 -8.35
C ALA A 1064 -31.49 -0.12 -8.28
N GLY A 1065 -30.45 0.50 -7.72
CA GLY A 1065 -29.11 -0.06 -7.53
C GLY A 1065 -28.19 0.08 -8.75
N PRO A 1066 -27.01 -0.59 -8.74
CA PRO A 1066 -26.01 -0.49 -9.80
C PRO A 1066 -26.50 -1.01 -11.15
N ARG A 1067 -26.13 -0.32 -12.24
CA ARG A 1067 -26.32 -0.73 -13.64
C ARG A 1067 -25.03 -0.56 -14.44
N LEU A 1068 -24.71 -1.56 -15.26
CA LEU A 1068 -23.48 -1.68 -16.04
C LEU A 1068 -23.50 -0.77 -17.26
N ILE A 1069 -22.44 0.00 -17.45
CA ILE A 1069 -22.18 0.78 -18.67
C ILE A 1069 -21.27 0.00 -19.62
N GLU A 1070 -20.17 -0.55 -19.10
CA GLU A 1070 -19.24 -1.46 -19.78
C GLU A 1070 -18.21 -2.13 -18.83
N ILE A 1071 -17.44 -3.08 -19.36
CA ILE A 1071 -16.33 -3.76 -18.67
C ILE A 1071 -15.06 -3.56 -19.49
N ASN A 1072 -14.09 -2.83 -18.96
CA ASN A 1072 -12.75 -2.72 -19.51
C ASN A 1072 -11.91 -3.91 -19.02
N PRO A 1073 -11.45 -4.85 -19.89
CA PRO A 1073 -10.73 -6.07 -19.45
C PRO A 1073 -9.25 -5.82 -19.08
N ARG A 1074 -8.97 -4.67 -18.46
CA ARG A 1074 -7.66 -4.13 -18.07
C ARG A 1074 -7.82 -3.19 -16.85
N MET A 1075 -6.71 -2.67 -16.32
CA MET A 1075 -6.73 -1.58 -15.34
C MET A 1075 -7.36 -0.29 -15.88
N GLY A 1076 -7.89 0.54 -14.97
CA GLY A 1076 -8.53 1.82 -15.24
C GLY A 1076 -7.65 2.82 -16.00
N GLY A 1077 -8.31 3.74 -16.69
CA GLY A 1077 -7.68 4.77 -17.51
C GLY A 1077 -7.08 5.94 -16.71
N PHE A 1078 -6.61 6.94 -17.47
CA PHE A 1078 -6.21 8.26 -16.97
C PHE A 1078 -5.32 8.21 -15.72
N TYR A 1079 -5.85 8.70 -14.59
CA TYR A 1079 -5.18 8.85 -13.31
C TYR A 1079 -5.52 7.74 -12.30
N LEU A 1080 -6.47 6.84 -12.60
CA LEU A 1080 -7.03 5.88 -11.63
C LEU A 1080 -5.96 5.01 -10.99
N ARG A 1081 -5.05 4.43 -11.80
CA ARG A 1081 -3.91 3.63 -11.32
C ARG A 1081 -3.02 4.42 -10.35
N ASP A 1082 -2.75 5.69 -10.62
CA ASP A 1082 -1.85 6.52 -9.81
C ASP A 1082 -2.52 7.03 -8.53
N TRP A 1083 -3.82 7.33 -8.57
CA TRP A 1083 -4.61 7.67 -7.39
C TRP A 1083 -4.77 6.48 -6.46
N ILE A 1084 -5.03 5.28 -7.00
CA ILE A 1084 -5.07 4.04 -6.22
C ILE A 1084 -3.71 3.78 -5.56
N LEU A 1085 -2.62 4.04 -6.28
CA LEU A 1085 -1.27 3.91 -5.76
C LEU A 1085 -0.94 4.91 -4.64
N GLU A 1086 -1.29 6.19 -4.79
CA GLU A 1086 -1.04 7.23 -3.78
C GLU A 1086 -1.92 7.05 -2.53
N LEU A 1087 -3.23 6.83 -2.73
CA LEU A 1087 -4.20 6.77 -1.64
C LEU A 1087 -4.17 5.45 -0.88
N TYR A 1088 -3.98 4.32 -1.56
CA TYR A 1088 -4.13 2.98 -0.98
C TYR A 1088 -2.82 2.16 -0.95
N GLY A 1089 -1.75 2.62 -1.62
CA GLY A 1089 -0.47 1.88 -1.69
C GLY A 1089 -0.49 0.65 -2.61
N VAL A 1090 -1.54 0.46 -3.41
CA VAL A 1090 -1.73 -0.73 -4.26
C VAL A 1090 -1.35 -0.43 -5.70
N ASP A 1091 -0.33 -1.13 -6.20
CA ASP A 1091 0.18 -0.97 -7.56
C ASP A 1091 -0.53 -1.92 -8.53
N LEU A 1092 -1.63 -1.46 -9.13
CA LEU A 1092 -2.46 -2.24 -10.06
C LEU A 1092 -1.67 -2.80 -11.25
N LEU A 1093 -0.66 -2.07 -11.73
CA LEU A 1093 0.20 -2.55 -12.82
C LEU A 1093 1.05 -3.74 -12.37
N LEU A 1094 1.63 -3.70 -11.15
CA LEU A 1094 2.34 -4.83 -10.57
C LEU A 1094 1.40 -6.03 -10.38
N ALA A 1095 0.16 -5.80 -9.94
CA ALA A 1095 -0.85 -6.85 -9.83
C ALA A 1095 -1.18 -7.48 -11.21
N ALA A 1096 -1.39 -6.67 -12.24
CA ALA A 1096 -1.67 -7.16 -13.60
C ALA A 1096 -0.54 -8.05 -14.16
N VAL A 1097 0.73 -7.63 -14.04
CA VAL A 1097 1.86 -8.43 -14.52
C VAL A 1097 2.12 -9.67 -13.67
N MET A 1098 1.80 -9.65 -12.37
CA MET A 1098 1.81 -10.86 -11.54
C MET A 1098 0.79 -11.88 -12.05
N VAL A 1099 -0.45 -11.47 -12.29
CA VAL A 1099 -1.52 -12.35 -12.79
C VAL A 1099 -1.20 -12.91 -14.17
N ALA A 1100 -0.65 -12.09 -15.08
CA ALA A 1100 -0.18 -12.55 -16.40
C ALA A 1100 0.95 -13.59 -16.34
N CYS A 1101 1.72 -13.61 -15.25
CA CYS A 1101 2.73 -14.63 -14.94
C CYS A 1101 2.18 -15.80 -14.10
N GLY A 1102 0.86 -15.89 -13.92
CA GLY A 1102 0.20 -16.93 -13.10
C GLY A 1102 0.46 -16.81 -11.60
N LEU A 1103 1.01 -15.68 -11.12
CA LEU A 1103 1.31 -15.44 -9.72
C LEU A 1103 0.16 -14.66 -9.07
N ARG A 1104 -0.32 -15.15 -7.92
CA ARG A 1104 -1.35 -14.46 -7.14
C ARG A 1104 -0.79 -13.17 -6.51
N PRO A 1105 -1.34 -11.98 -6.79
CA PRO A 1105 -1.00 -10.77 -6.05
C PRO A 1105 -1.36 -10.93 -4.56
N ALA A 1106 -0.45 -10.53 -3.67
CA ALA A 1106 -0.74 -10.43 -2.24
C ALA A 1106 -0.97 -8.95 -1.89
N LEU A 1107 -2.24 -8.55 -1.87
CA LEU A 1107 -2.67 -7.18 -1.63
C LEU A 1107 -3.30 -7.07 -0.22
N PRO A 1108 -3.29 -5.89 0.43
CA PRO A 1108 -4.02 -5.68 1.67
C PRO A 1108 -5.50 -6.01 1.48
N THR A 1109 -6.08 -6.83 2.37
CA THR A 1109 -7.46 -7.34 2.23
C THR A 1109 -8.56 -6.28 2.41
N ARG A 1110 -8.20 -5.13 3.00
CA ARG A 1110 -9.07 -3.95 3.19
C ARG A 1110 -8.19 -2.70 3.10
N PRO A 1111 -7.76 -2.30 1.89
CA PRO A 1111 -6.88 -1.15 1.73
C PRO A 1111 -7.67 0.11 2.10
N ARG A 1112 -7.09 1.00 2.91
CA ARG A 1112 -7.73 2.24 3.35
C ARG A 1112 -7.10 3.45 2.67
N ALA A 1113 -7.93 4.35 2.16
CA ALA A 1113 -7.46 5.61 1.60
C ALA A 1113 -6.80 6.49 2.68
N ARG A 1114 -5.58 6.98 2.39
CA ARG A 1114 -4.75 7.84 3.26
C ARG A 1114 -5.10 9.33 3.20
N GLY A 1115 -6.06 9.69 2.35
CA GLY A 1115 -6.51 11.06 2.07
C GLY A 1115 -7.58 11.03 0.99
N HIS A 1116 -7.84 12.18 0.36
CA HIS A 1116 -8.79 12.31 -0.74
C HIS A 1116 -8.13 13.07 -1.90
N LEU A 1117 -8.35 12.60 -3.12
CA LEU A 1117 -8.03 13.27 -4.37
C LEU A 1117 -9.33 13.66 -5.07
N VAL A 1118 -9.42 14.91 -5.50
CA VAL A 1118 -10.50 15.42 -6.34
C VAL A 1118 -9.84 16.09 -7.55
N GLY A 1119 -10.33 15.84 -8.75
CA GLY A 1119 -9.73 16.32 -10.00
C GLY A 1119 -10.74 16.71 -11.08
N VAL A 1120 -10.26 17.45 -12.08
CA VAL A 1120 -10.99 17.81 -13.31
C VAL A 1120 -10.17 17.48 -14.56
N MET A 1121 -10.89 17.16 -15.64
CA MET A 1121 -10.37 17.06 -17.01
C MET A 1121 -10.18 18.45 -17.62
N CYS A 1122 -9.12 18.62 -18.41
CA CYS A 1122 -8.82 19.84 -19.16
C CYS A 1122 -8.95 19.57 -20.67
N LEU A 1123 -10.13 19.85 -21.24
CA LEU A 1123 -10.40 19.78 -22.68
C LEU A 1123 -9.69 20.91 -23.45
N VAL A 1124 -9.07 20.64 -24.60
CA VAL A 1124 -8.42 21.69 -25.42
C VAL A 1124 -9.44 22.73 -25.89
N SER A 1125 -10.59 22.29 -26.36
CA SER A 1125 -11.72 23.11 -26.86
C SER A 1125 -12.18 24.20 -25.88
N GLN A 1126 -12.11 23.93 -24.58
CA GLN A 1126 -12.56 24.85 -23.52
C GLN A 1126 -11.42 25.63 -22.88
N HIS A 1127 -10.22 25.06 -22.81
CA HIS A 1127 -9.11 25.59 -22.00
C HIS A 1127 -7.89 26.06 -22.81
N LEU A 1128 -7.93 26.07 -24.16
CA LEU A 1128 -6.79 26.43 -25.01
C LEU A 1128 -6.06 27.71 -24.57
N GLN A 1129 -6.79 28.76 -24.17
CA GLN A 1129 -6.17 30.00 -23.69
C GLN A 1129 -5.36 29.79 -22.40
N ALA A 1130 -5.93 29.07 -21.41
CA ALA A 1130 -5.25 28.77 -20.16
C ALA A 1130 -4.07 27.82 -20.39
N LEU A 1131 -4.27 26.72 -21.12
CA LEU A 1131 -3.22 25.74 -21.46
C LEU A 1131 -2.08 26.34 -22.30
N SER A 1132 -2.33 27.46 -23.00
CA SER A 1132 -1.31 28.23 -23.73
C SER A 1132 -0.69 29.38 -22.91
N SER A 1133 -1.09 29.56 -21.64
CA SER A 1133 -0.60 30.66 -20.79
C SER A 1133 -0.56 30.29 -19.29
N THR A 1134 -1.60 30.61 -18.52
CA THR A 1134 -1.67 30.47 -17.06
C THR A 1134 -1.57 29.02 -16.56
N ALA A 1135 -2.04 28.07 -17.35
CA ALA A 1135 -2.02 26.63 -17.10
C ALA A 1135 -1.11 25.89 -18.09
N SER A 1136 0.02 26.49 -18.50
CA SER A 1136 0.97 25.85 -19.42
C SER A 1136 1.49 24.51 -18.86
N ARG A 1137 1.96 23.61 -19.75
CA ARG A 1137 2.53 22.31 -19.38
C ARG A 1137 3.63 22.45 -18.32
N GLU A 1138 4.49 23.45 -18.47
CA GLU A 1138 5.60 23.76 -17.55
C GLU A 1138 5.07 24.27 -16.21
N THR A 1139 4.01 25.08 -16.23
CA THR A 1139 3.38 25.64 -15.01
C THR A 1139 2.68 24.55 -14.21
N LEU A 1140 1.92 23.68 -14.88
CA LEU A 1140 1.26 22.53 -14.27
C LEU A 1140 2.29 21.52 -13.74
N GLN A 1141 3.36 21.25 -14.48
CA GLN A 1141 4.46 20.40 -14.02
C GLN A 1141 5.15 20.99 -12.77
N ALA A 1142 5.49 22.28 -12.78
CA ALA A 1142 6.12 22.94 -11.62
C ALA A 1142 5.22 22.97 -10.38
N LEU A 1143 3.89 22.98 -10.54
CA LEU A 1143 2.93 22.83 -9.44
C LEU A 1143 2.80 21.37 -8.98
N HIS A 1144 2.94 20.40 -9.89
CA HIS A 1144 3.00 18.98 -9.57
C HIS A 1144 4.26 18.60 -8.79
N ASP A 1145 5.43 19.04 -9.24
CA ASP A 1145 6.73 18.78 -8.62
C ASP A 1145 6.82 19.38 -7.20
N ARG A 1146 6.13 20.50 -6.98
CA ARG A 1146 5.94 21.13 -5.66
C ARG A 1146 4.87 20.46 -4.79
N GLY A 1147 4.23 19.39 -5.27
CA GLY A 1147 3.19 18.63 -4.58
C GLY A 1147 1.83 19.34 -4.47
N LEU A 1148 1.67 20.55 -5.03
CA LEU A 1148 0.48 21.40 -4.91
C LEU A 1148 -0.71 20.88 -5.73
N LEU A 1149 -0.43 20.16 -6.82
CA LEU A 1149 -1.42 19.41 -7.60
C LEU A 1149 -0.90 18.01 -7.98
N ARG A 1150 -1.78 17.21 -8.59
CA ARG A 1150 -1.43 16.02 -9.37
C ARG A 1150 -1.78 16.32 -10.83
N LEU A 1151 -0.82 16.07 -11.71
CA LEU A 1151 -0.97 16.20 -13.16
C LEU A 1151 -0.90 14.81 -13.77
N ASN A 1152 -1.81 14.50 -14.68
CA ASN A 1152 -1.73 13.34 -15.55
C ASN A 1152 -1.87 13.86 -16.99
N LEU A 1153 -0.79 13.78 -17.78
CA LEU A 1153 -0.76 14.21 -19.18
C LEU A 1153 -1.23 13.07 -20.07
N LEU A 1154 -2.14 13.37 -20.98
CA LEU A 1154 -2.80 12.39 -21.83
C LEU A 1154 -2.33 12.56 -23.27
N GLU A 1155 -2.35 13.80 -23.75
CA GLU A 1155 -1.88 14.21 -25.06
C GLU A 1155 -0.59 15.02 -25.03
N GLU A 1156 0.19 14.94 -26.11
CA GLU A 1156 1.43 15.70 -26.24
C GLU A 1156 1.23 17.12 -26.79
N ALA A 1157 0.18 17.33 -27.60
CA ALA A 1157 -0.05 18.54 -28.38
C ALA A 1157 -1.43 19.16 -28.12
N LEU A 1158 -1.51 20.49 -28.14
CA LEU A 1158 -2.76 21.25 -28.00
C LEU A 1158 -3.49 21.38 -29.34
N VAL A 1159 -3.94 20.24 -29.90
CA VAL A 1159 -4.72 20.18 -31.15
C VAL A 1159 -6.21 20.12 -30.81
N PRO A 1160 -7.04 21.06 -31.31
CA PRO A 1160 -8.50 20.92 -31.22
C PRO A 1160 -9.01 19.85 -32.19
N GLY A 1161 -9.59 18.77 -31.68
CA GLY A 1161 -10.33 17.77 -32.46
C GLY A 1161 -11.82 18.10 -32.60
N GLU A 1162 -12.52 17.37 -33.48
CA GLU A 1162 -14.00 17.42 -33.56
C GLU A 1162 -14.67 16.66 -32.40
N TYR A 1163 -14.00 15.62 -31.88
CA TYR A 1163 -14.39 14.92 -30.66
C TYR A 1163 -13.64 15.56 -29.46
N GLU A 1164 -14.37 15.90 -28.38
CA GLU A 1164 -13.78 16.56 -27.21
C GLU A 1164 -13.03 15.56 -26.30
N GLU A 1165 -11.74 15.34 -26.54
CA GLU A 1165 -10.87 14.55 -25.63
C GLU A 1165 -10.12 15.43 -24.59
N PRO A 1166 -9.84 14.91 -23.38
CA PRO A 1166 -9.01 15.60 -22.38
C PRO A 1166 -7.52 15.62 -22.73
N TYR A 1167 -6.90 16.80 -22.74
CA TYR A 1167 -5.44 16.95 -22.90
C TYR A 1167 -4.67 16.49 -21.66
N CYS A 1168 -5.21 16.80 -20.48
CA CYS A 1168 -4.69 16.39 -19.19
C CYS A 1168 -5.78 16.37 -18.12
N SER A 1169 -5.51 15.76 -16.97
CA SER A 1169 -6.29 15.98 -15.74
C SER A 1169 -5.45 16.70 -14.69
N VAL A 1170 -6.07 17.61 -13.92
CA VAL A 1170 -5.47 18.26 -12.75
C VAL A 1170 -6.27 17.96 -11.49
N ALA A 1171 -5.58 17.65 -10.39
CA ALA A 1171 -6.23 17.25 -9.13
C ALA A 1171 -5.53 17.79 -7.89
N CYS A 1172 -6.26 17.94 -6.79
CA CYS A 1172 -5.74 18.38 -5.50
C CYS A 1172 -5.99 17.35 -4.41
N ALA A 1173 -5.00 17.20 -3.51
CA ALA A 1173 -5.08 16.34 -2.34
C ALA A 1173 -5.61 17.10 -1.11
N GLY A 1174 -6.42 16.43 -0.29
CA GLY A 1174 -6.94 16.94 0.98
C GLY A 1174 -7.17 15.85 2.03
N SER A 1175 -7.32 16.27 3.29
CA SER A 1175 -7.70 15.40 4.41
C SER A 1175 -9.16 14.94 4.35
N SER A 1176 -10.01 15.70 3.65
CA SER A 1176 -11.42 15.41 3.39
C SER A 1176 -11.79 15.71 1.92
N PRO A 1177 -12.90 15.17 1.38
CA PRO A 1177 -13.37 15.49 0.04
C PRO A 1177 -13.63 16.99 -0.13
N THR A 1178 -14.27 17.63 0.87
CA THR A 1178 -14.53 19.07 0.87
C THR A 1178 -13.23 19.89 0.83
N GLU A 1179 -12.17 19.51 1.55
CA GLU A 1179 -10.88 20.21 1.47
C GLU A 1179 -10.24 20.07 0.07
N ALA A 1180 -10.18 18.84 -0.46
CA ALA A 1180 -9.64 18.57 -1.79
C ALA A 1180 -10.39 19.35 -2.89
N ARG A 1181 -11.73 19.34 -2.83
CA ARG A 1181 -12.64 20.06 -3.71
C ARG A 1181 -12.44 21.58 -3.68
N LEU A 1182 -12.31 22.17 -2.48
CA LEU A 1182 -12.10 23.62 -2.32
C LEU A 1182 -10.70 24.05 -2.79
N ARG A 1183 -9.67 23.24 -2.51
CA ARG A 1183 -8.31 23.46 -3.04
C ARG A 1183 -8.27 23.43 -4.55
N LEU A 1184 -8.93 22.45 -5.17
CA LEU A 1184 -9.02 22.34 -6.62
C LEU A 1184 -9.76 23.53 -7.23
N LEU A 1185 -10.93 23.90 -6.72
CA LEU A 1185 -11.72 25.00 -7.25
C LEU A 1185 -10.93 26.32 -7.23
N GLY A 1186 -10.29 26.66 -6.11
CA GLY A 1186 -9.45 27.86 -6.01
C GLY A 1186 -8.24 27.84 -6.93
N LEU A 1187 -7.63 26.66 -7.16
CA LEU A 1187 -6.53 26.48 -8.10
C LEU A 1187 -7.00 26.62 -9.56
N CYS A 1188 -8.12 25.99 -9.94
CA CYS A 1188 -8.71 26.14 -11.26
C CYS A 1188 -9.13 27.59 -11.56
N GLN A 1189 -9.63 28.32 -10.57
CA GLN A 1189 -9.93 29.75 -10.70
C GLN A 1189 -8.65 30.59 -10.88
N GLY A 1190 -7.61 30.34 -10.07
CA GLY A 1190 -6.32 31.02 -10.20
C GLY A 1190 -5.58 30.74 -11.51
N LEU A 1191 -5.80 29.57 -12.13
CA LEU A 1191 -5.21 29.17 -13.40
C LEU A 1191 -6.09 29.49 -14.63
N GLY A 1192 -7.31 30.00 -14.46
CA GLY A 1192 -8.24 30.26 -15.57
C GLY A 1192 -8.82 29.00 -16.23
N ILE A 1193 -8.86 27.88 -15.50
CA ILE A 1193 -9.51 26.62 -15.90
C ILE A 1193 -11.00 26.67 -15.57
N ASP A 1194 -11.41 27.32 -14.47
CA ASP A 1194 -12.82 27.57 -14.17
C ASP A 1194 -13.37 28.72 -15.03
N GLY A 1195 -14.49 28.49 -15.72
CA GLY A 1195 -15.05 29.46 -16.67
C GLY A 1195 -16.51 29.20 -17.05
N PRO A 1196 -17.18 30.13 -17.74
CA PRO A 1196 -18.63 30.05 -17.99
C PRO A 1196 -19.07 28.90 -18.89
N SER A 1197 -18.20 28.38 -19.78
CA SER A 1197 -18.45 27.19 -20.61
C SER A 1197 -17.93 25.89 -20.00
N TYR A 1198 -17.16 25.98 -18.91
CA TYR A 1198 -16.64 24.85 -18.14
C TYR A 1198 -16.66 25.16 -16.63
N PRO A 1199 -17.86 25.26 -16.02
CA PRO A 1199 -18.00 25.66 -14.62
C PRO A 1199 -17.56 24.52 -13.70
N VAL A 1200 -16.34 24.62 -13.16
CA VAL A 1200 -15.71 23.58 -12.33
C VAL A 1200 -16.55 23.29 -11.09
N ALA A 1201 -17.16 24.32 -10.48
CA ALA A 1201 -18.06 24.14 -9.34
C ALA A 1201 -19.32 23.28 -9.63
N HIS A 1202 -19.75 23.16 -10.90
CA HIS A 1202 -20.81 22.24 -11.31
C HIS A 1202 -20.30 20.81 -11.46
N PHE A 1203 -19.15 20.61 -12.11
CA PHE A 1203 -18.59 19.27 -12.30
C PHE A 1203 -18.14 18.62 -10.97
N LEU A 1204 -17.72 19.44 -10.00
CA LEU A 1204 -17.41 19.02 -8.64
C LEU A 1204 -18.65 18.87 -7.73
N SER A 1205 -19.88 19.07 -8.24
CA SER A 1205 -21.08 19.20 -7.42
C SER A 1205 -21.65 17.88 -6.88
N HIS A 1206 -21.18 16.72 -7.35
CA HIS A 1206 -21.50 15.39 -6.80
C HIS A 1206 -20.69 15.07 -5.53
N PHE A 1207 -19.45 15.54 -5.43
CA PHE A 1207 -18.49 15.13 -4.39
C PHE A 1207 -18.63 15.95 -3.09
N LYS A 1208 -19.84 16.02 -2.51
CA LYS A 1208 -20.21 17.02 -1.47
C LYS A 1208 -19.78 16.67 -0.05
#